data_AF-M0M6T6-F1
#
_entry.id   AF-M0M6T6-F1
#
_cell.length_a   1.000
_cell.length_b   1.000
_cell.length_c   1.000
_cell.angle_alpha   90.00
_cell.angle_beta   90.00
_cell.angle_gamma   90.00
#
_symmetry.space_group_name_H-M   'P 1'
#
loop_
_entity.id
_entity.type
_entity.pdbx_description
1 polymer ?
#
loop_
_entity_poly.entity_id
_entity_poly.type
_entity_poly.pdbx_seq_one_letter_code
_entity_poly.pdbx_strand_id
1 'polypeptide(L)'
;MKFQLRSGRSIAILAVAVAMVVAVGALAGGVTGQTSGTTQAPDLQSVGDFEYDAGNDTTNVTFSFDEEVDLTSSGGNFRLVPTDGGTDIGGQNVGGNGTANLSVEYSGQVTESDVARGVVQQNTVRVAGEGDETNNPTQAADVSNDGNSADPDLVNVTVNESTNSLIYAFDEPVSVESDSGFEAYAENATTMGGSVATDSLTTPTLVSVTFDQYDVSEVVGAAVTEGTVSNASDSNRTNSLDGVTVSDESPPAFSKCGGSGTDDTGDAGNASGPTQAPDLVGIDNVTYRQNPEDTNCQTLVEFDFDEPVNTQGGAGNFQLVPIDGGQTYDGNNEIVGERTNTTSLTVPFDGRIDPSTIARGFVDANTVRTMGENDSTLNPKQAADLNNDGNTANPDLVSITRSSAPDGALLYEFDEEVGEVGDTSGFNFYDGTGTETDAQEVATTDDPTTLSVSFEEGANVSTTAVGGSVDANAVVGTDTTREDGDVNQPDEVEITGNESIQCGNATTVENGSGPTAAPDLEAIDGFCTGNLASINGQQTFVNFTFDQPVDIRGGAGNFQLVPVDSTDFENQLFDGQGEVVAGNGTKTVTVAFAENVTQSDVARGFVDADTVAALDGQSPPTNPKQAADVSNDGNTANPDLVSVSPGGTDQLRFEFDEEITEPGDTSGFNFYDANGTEVDAQNLNRTNDSSVISVYFEPQANVSENAVGGSVDANAVVGTETTREDGDVNQPDEVELDGSSGPAPVGSATDPPTDPDGDGKYEDVNGDGSLTQADAQVLFANLDSLQGDSAFDFDDDGSVTRADAQALYDEWADN
;
A
#
# COMPACT_ATOMS: atom_id res chain seq x y z
N MET A 1 -67.79 -36.87 -23.03
CA MET A 1 -68.40 -36.74 -21.68
C MET A 1 -67.73 -35.53 -21.04
N LYS A 2 -68.41 -34.43 -20.62
CA LYS A 2 -69.24 -34.25 -19.40
C LYS A 2 -68.51 -34.82 -18.17
N PHE A 3 -68.21 -34.08 -17.09
CA PHE A 3 -68.83 -32.91 -16.42
C PHE A 3 -67.78 -31.78 -16.15
N GLN A 4 -68.05 -30.47 -15.95
CA GLN A 4 -69.08 -29.68 -15.23
C GLN A 4 -68.99 -29.67 -13.69
N LEU A 5 -68.64 -28.52 -13.11
CA LEU A 5 -69.12 -28.04 -11.81
C LEU A 5 -69.24 -26.50 -11.81
N ARG A 6 -70.27 -25.97 -11.14
CA ARG A 6 -70.71 -24.55 -11.14
C ARG A 6 -71.02 -24.09 -9.71
N SER A 7 -70.68 -22.85 -9.36
CA SER A 7 -71.41 -21.92 -8.45
C SER A 7 -70.71 -20.55 -8.44
N GLY A 8 -71.28 -19.37 -8.12
CA GLY A 8 -72.70 -18.97 -7.97
C GLY A 8 -73.22 -18.92 -6.51
N ARG A 9 -73.97 -17.90 -6.06
CA ARG A 9 -74.26 -16.53 -6.56
C ARG A 9 -74.90 -15.71 -5.41
N SER A 10 -74.81 -14.37 -5.46
CA SER A 10 -75.75 -13.39 -4.85
C SER A 10 -75.70 -13.01 -3.35
N ILE A 11 -75.27 -11.76 -3.09
CA ILE A 11 -76.05 -10.61 -2.56
C ILE A 11 -76.96 -10.81 -1.32
N ALA A 12 -76.73 -9.97 -0.30
CA ALA A 12 -77.78 -9.43 0.57
C ALA A 12 -77.45 -7.97 1.01
N ILE A 13 -78.48 -7.14 1.18
CA ILE A 13 -78.42 -5.70 1.51
C ILE A 13 -78.84 -5.50 2.98
N LEU A 14 -78.24 -4.53 3.69
CA LEU A 14 -78.89 -3.93 4.86
C LEU A 14 -78.47 -2.46 5.06
N ALA A 15 -79.43 -1.60 5.43
CA ALA A 15 -79.22 -0.20 5.77
C ALA A 15 -80.15 0.20 6.93
N VAL A 16 -79.64 0.93 7.94
CA VAL A 16 -80.41 1.71 8.93
C VAL A 16 -79.60 2.96 9.33
N ALA A 17 -80.30 4.02 9.74
CA ALA A 17 -79.86 5.41 9.76
C ALA A 17 -79.46 6.00 11.13
N VAL A 18 -78.61 7.05 11.06
CA VAL A 18 -78.63 8.32 11.83
C VAL A 18 -78.38 8.32 13.35
N ALA A 19 -77.40 9.15 13.75
CA ALA A 19 -77.51 10.06 14.90
C ALA A 19 -76.71 11.36 14.61
N MET A 20 -77.38 12.52 14.67
CA MET A 20 -76.73 13.84 14.75
C MET A 20 -76.46 14.20 16.22
N VAL A 21 -75.29 14.74 16.52
CA VAL A 21 -75.06 15.57 17.72
C VAL A 21 -74.29 16.81 17.29
N VAL A 22 -74.84 17.99 17.56
CA VAL A 22 -74.16 19.27 17.41
C VAL A 22 -73.49 19.61 18.74
N ALA A 23 -72.19 19.90 18.72
CA ALA A 23 -71.48 20.52 19.83
C ALA A 23 -70.50 21.56 19.28
N VAL A 24 -70.83 22.84 19.44
CA VAL A 24 -69.91 23.95 19.17
C VAL A 24 -69.07 24.16 20.44
N GLY A 25 -67.74 24.13 20.29
CA GLY A 25 -66.80 24.38 21.37
C GLY A 25 -65.40 24.56 20.80
N ALA A 26 -65.03 25.81 20.52
CA ALA A 26 -63.73 26.13 19.95
C ALA A 26 -62.61 25.93 20.97
N LEU A 27 -61.62 25.11 20.58
CA LEU A 27 -60.23 25.19 21.06
C LEU A 27 -59.35 25.05 19.83
N ALA A 28 -58.32 25.89 19.73
CA ALA A 28 -57.39 25.89 18.61
C ALA A 28 -56.51 24.64 18.61
N GLY A 29 -56.19 24.12 17.43
CA GLY A 29 -55.22 23.03 17.26
C GLY A 29 -55.42 22.25 15.97
N GLY A 30 -54.46 22.40 15.03
CA GLY A 30 -54.15 21.45 13.98
C GLY A 30 -55.14 21.32 12.82
N VAL A 31 -54.79 21.87 11.66
CA VAL A 31 -55.09 21.24 10.38
C VAL A 31 -53.76 20.75 9.82
N THR A 32 -53.47 19.47 10.01
CA THR A 32 -52.36 18.77 9.36
C THR A 32 -52.79 18.39 7.94
N GLY A 33 -52.12 18.91 6.91
CA GLY A 33 -52.46 18.56 5.53
C GLY A 33 -52.01 19.55 4.45
N GLN A 34 -50.81 20.12 4.56
CA GLN A 34 -50.06 20.65 3.41
C GLN A 34 -48.89 19.69 3.17
N THR A 35 -48.79 19.17 1.95
CA THR A 35 -47.50 18.82 1.35
C THR A 35 -46.98 20.14 0.79
N SER A 36 -46.34 20.94 1.65
CA SER A 36 -45.87 22.28 1.33
C SER A 36 -44.70 22.19 0.35
N GLY A 37 -44.69 23.05 -0.67
CA GLY A 37 -43.47 23.45 -1.34
C GLY A 37 -42.53 24.25 -0.42
N THR A 38 -41.47 24.79 -1.02
CA THR A 38 -40.40 25.56 -0.35
C THR A 38 -40.82 26.96 0.05
N THR A 39 -41.95 27.49 -0.44
CA THR A 39 -42.44 28.83 -0.10
C THR A 39 -43.86 28.84 0.49
N GLN A 40 -44.27 30.01 1.01
CA GLN A 40 -45.65 30.35 1.43
C GLN A 40 -46.49 30.90 0.27
N ALA A 41 -45.92 30.95 -0.94
CA ALA A 41 -46.62 31.18 -2.19
C ALA A 41 -46.78 29.83 -2.93
N PRO A 42 -47.57 29.75 -4.02
CA PRO A 42 -47.64 28.52 -4.80
C PRO A 42 -46.32 28.24 -5.50
N ASP A 43 -45.85 27.01 -5.42
CA ASP A 43 -44.60 26.58 -6.04
C ASP A 43 -44.86 25.78 -7.31
N LEU A 44 -44.29 26.23 -8.42
CA LEU A 44 -44.36 25.55 -9.72
C LEU A 44 -43.73 24.15 -9.63
N GLN A 45 -44.53 23.12 -9.87
CA GLN A 45 -44.12 21.72 -9.79
C GLN A 45 -43.75 21.13 -11.16
N SER A 46 -44.42 21.55 -12.24
CA SER A 46 -44.16 21.07 -13.60
C SER A 46 -44.82 21.91 -14.68
N VAL A 47 -44.28 21.82 -15.90
CA VAL A 47 -44.86 22.39 -17.12
C VAL A 47 -44.97 21.30 -18.19
N GLY A 48 -46.15 21.11 -18.78
CA GLY A 48 -46.40 19.97 -19.68
C GLY A 48 -47.75 20.01 -20.40
N ASP A 49 -48.24 18.86 -20.85
CA ASP A 49 -49.52 18.69 -21.55
C ASP A 49 -49.71 19.63 -22.78
N PHE A 50 -48.72 19.65 -23.68
CA PHE A 50 -48.71 20.47 -24.90
C PHE A 50 -49.82 20.04 -25.91
N GLU A 51 -50.96 20.74 -25.94
CA GLU A 51 -52.08 20.49 -26.86
C GLU A 51 -52.20 21.59 -27.94
N TYR A 52 -51.84 21.26 -29.18
CA TYR A 52 -51.92 22.17 -30.34
C TYR A 52 -53.32 22.22 -30.98
N ASP A 53 -53.97 23.39 -30.92
CA ASP A 53 -55.23 23.70 -31.61
C ASP A 53 -54.98 24.33 -32.99
N ALA A 54 -54.88 23.47 -34.00
CA ALA A 54 -54.80 23.85 -35.41
C ALA A 54 -56.00 24.69 -35.93
N GLY A 55 -57.08 24.84 -35.16
CA GLY A 55 -58.21 25.72 -35.46
C GLY A 55 -57.95 27.19 -35.12
N ASN A 56 -57.10 27.46 -34.13
CA ASN A 56 -56.74 28.79 -33.64
C ASN A 56 -55.27 29.17 -33.91
N ASP A 57 -54.43 28.19 -34.32
CA ASP A 57 -52.97 28.35 -34.49
C ASP A 57 -52.29 28.68 -33.15
N THR A 58 -52.64 27.90 -32.13
CA THR A 58 -52.16 28.05 -30.74
C THR A 58 -51.85 26.70 -30.09
N THR A 59 -50.87 26.65 -29.18
CA THR A 59 -50.62 25.51 -28.29
C THR A 59 -51.06 25.88 -26.87
N ASN A 60 -51.86 25.04 -26.23
CA ASN A 60 -52.14 25.12 -24.79
C ASN A 60 -51.09 24.30 -24.03
N VAL A 61 -50.57 24.85 -22.93
CA VAL A 61 -49.60 24.20 -22.04
C VAL A 61 -50.10 24.30 -20.61
N THR A 62 -49.96 23.25 -19.81
CA THR A 62 -50.37 23.20 -18.41
C THR A 62 -49.20 23.51 -17.49
N PHE A 63 -49.37 24.51 -16.62
CA PHE A 63 -48.50 24.81 -15.49
C PHE A 63 -49.16 24.25 -14.23
N SER A 64 -48.46 23.37 -13.51
CA SER A 64 -48.96 22.70 -12.30
C SER A 64 -48.28 23.25 -11.06
N PHE A 65 -49.04 23.60 -10.04
CA PHE A 65 -48.57 24.10 -8.74
C PHE A 65 -48.87 23.10 -7.63
N ASP A 66 -48.22 23.23 -6.48
CA ASP A 66 -48.44 22.40 -5.30
C ASP A 66 -49.81 22.67 -4.62
N GLU A 67 -50.35 23.88 -4.76
CA GLU A 67 -51.69 24.25 -4.28
C GLU A 67 -52.56 25.06 -5.27
N GLU A 68 -53.83 25.32 -4.91
CA GLU A 68 -54.77 26.03 -5.78
C GLU A 68 -54.39 27.51 -5.93
N VAL A 69 -54.34 28.02 -7.17
CA VAL A 69 -53.88 29.40 -7.43
C VAL A 69 -54.96 30.36 -7.94
N ASP A 70 -54.82 31.63 -7.58
CA ASP A 70 -55.52 32.78 -8.18
C ASP A 70 -54.55 33.58 -9.06
N LEU A 71 -54.98 33.94 -10.27
CA LEU A 71 -54.22 34.83 -11.16
C LEU A 71 -54.21 36.28 -10.66
N THR A 72 -53.01 36.86 -10.55
CA THR A 72 -52.79 38.27 -10.20
C THR A 72 -52.40 39.13 -11.40
N SER A 73 -51.89 38.52 -12.47
CA SER A 73 -51.50 39.18 -13.72
C SER A 73 -52.12 38.54 -14.98
N SER A 74 -51.61 38.88 -16.16
CA SER A 74 -52.05 38.35 -17.46
C SER A 74 -51.17 37.20 -17.94
N GLY A 75 -51.66 36.38 -18.87
CA GLY A 75 -50.91 35.25 -19.46
C GLY A 75 -49.55 35.60 -20.05
N GLY A 76 -49.32 36.87 -20.39
CA GLY A 76 -48.02 37.39 -20.80
C GLY A 76 -46.90 37.33 -19.76
N ASN A 77 -47.14 36.85 -18.54
CA ASN A 77 -46.11 36.57 -17.54
C ASN A 77 -45.67 35.09 -17.49
N PHE A 78 -46.34 34.21 -18.23
CA PHE A 78 -45.90 32.83 -18.44
C PHE A 78 -45.03 32.79 -19.71
N ARG A 79 -43.87 32.14 -19.64
CA ARG A 79 -42.87 32.02 -20.70
C ARG A 79 -42.55 30.56 -20.98
N LEU A 80 -42.11 30.27 -22.19
CA LEU A 80 -41.46 29.01 -22.56
C LEU A 80 -40.10 29.38 -23.17
N VAL A 81 -39.02 28.86 -22.60
CA VAL A 81 -37.64 29.06 -23.07
C VAL A 81 -37.35 28.02 -24.15
N PRO A 82 -36.98 28.40 -25.38
CA PRO A 82 -36.66 27.44 -26.45
C PRO A 82 -35.38 26.65 -26.19
N THR A 83 -35.31 25.40 -26.65
CA THR A 83 -34.07 24.58 -26.58
C THR A 83 -32.94 25.09 -27.47
N ASP A 84 -33.21 26.00 -28.42
CA ASP A 84 -32.25 26.48 -29.42
C ASP A 84 -31.65 27.87 -29.12
N GLY A 85 -31.89 28.44 -27.93
CA GLY A 85 -31.49 29.82 -27.62
C GLY A 85 -32.34 30.87 -28.35
N GLY A 86 -33.51 30.48 -28.84
CA GLY A 86 -34.50 31.38 -29.42
C GLY A 86 -35.13 32.31 -28.38
N THR A 87 -35.77 33.39 -28.84
CA THR A 87 -36.49 34.31 -27.95
C THR A 87 -37.68 33.63 -27.26
N ASP A 88 -37.78 33.80 -25.94
CA ASP A 88 -38.88 33.32 -25.11
C ASP A 88 -40.28 33.50 -25.72
N ILE A 89 -41.06 32.42 -25.69
CA ILE A 89 -42.44 32.41 -26.19
C ILE A 89 -43.38 32.86 -25.06
N GLY A 90 -44.04 33.99 -25.22
CA GLY A 90 -44.97 34.53 -24.22
C GLY A 90 -46.41 34.01 -24.34
N GLY A 91 -47.00 33.63 -23.21
CA GLY A 91 -48.41 33.24 -23.12
C GLY A 91 -49.38 34.42 -23.39
N GLN A 92 -50.62 34.11 -23.78
CA GLN A 92 -51.62 35.11 -24.18
C GLN A 92 -52.90 35.04 -23.36
N ASN A 93 -53.46 33.85 -23.19
CA ASN A 93 -54.65 33.59 -22.37
C ASN A 93 -54.33 32.56 -21.29
N VAL A 94 -55.02 32.64 -20.15
CA VAL A 94 -54.90 31.64 -19.06
C VAL A 94 -56.29 31.22 -18.62
N GLY A 95 -56.49 29.92 -18.45
CA GLY A 95 -57.73 29.31 -17.96
C GLY A 95 -57.58 28.78 -16.55
N GLY A 96 -58.23 29.43 -15.57
CA GLY A 96 -58.38 28.92 -14.21
C GLY A 96 -58.12 29.95 -13.11
N ASN A 97 -58.94 29.90 -12.06
CA ASN A 97 -58.72 30.48 -10.73
C ASN A 97 -59.29 29.47 -9.73
N GLY A 98 -58.62 29.23 -8.60
CA GLY A 98 -58.98 28.15 -7.67
C GLY A 98 -58.76 26.76 -8.30
N THR A 99 -57.57 26.56 -8.87
CA THR A 99 -57.10 25.31 -9.47
C THR A 99 -55.59 25.23 -9.32
N ALA A 100 -55.04 24.04 -9.08
CA ALA A 100 -53.59 23.83 -9.04
C ALA A 100 -52.98 23.74 -10.46
N ASN A 101 -53.80 23.47 -11.48
CA ASN A 101 -53.36 23.36 -12.87
C ASN A 101 -53.93 24.53 -13.67
N LEU A 102 -53.06 25.37 -14.22
CA LEU A 102 -53.40 26.48 -15.12
C LEU A 102 -53.05 26.13 -16.56
N SER A 103 -54.02 26.25 -17.47
CA SER A 103 -53.76 26.08 -18.91
C SER A 103 -53.50 27.45 -19.54
N VAL A 104 -52.33 27.61 -20.17
CA VAL A 104 -51.84 28.83 -20.79
C VAL A 104 -51.75 28.65 -22.31
N GLU A 105 -52.27 29.61 -23.07
CA GLU A 105 -52.28 29.57 -24.54
C GLU A 105 -51.10 30.36 -25.14
N TYR A 106 -50.35 29.73 -26.04
CA TYR A 106 -49.20 30.28 -26.78
C TYR A 106 -49.51 30.30 -28.28
N SER A 107 -48.95 31.26 -29.03
CA SER A 107 -49.16 31.35 -30.49
C SER A 107 -48.25 30.41 -31.28
N GLY A 108 -48.80 29.84 -32.34
CA GLY A 108 -48.14 28.89 -33.22
C GLY A 108 -48.14 27.46 -32.68
N GLN A 109 -47.52 26.56 -33.43
CA GLN A 109 -47.28 25.19 -33.00
C GLN A 109 -45.96 25.12 -32.22
N VAL A 110 -46.06 25.01 -30.89
CA VAL A 110 -44.95 24.69 -29.98
C VAL A 110 -45.05 23.22 -29.58
N THR A 111 -43.93 22.50 -29.53
CA THR A 111 -43.85 21.13 -28.99
C THR A 111 -42.93 21.05 -27.78
N GLU A 112 -43.13 20.02 -26.96
CA GLU A 112 -42.37 19.76 -25.73
C GLU A 112 -40.85 19.70 -25.98
N SER A 113 -40.41 19.09 -27.08
CA SER A 113 -38.98 19.01 -27.47
C SER A 113 -38.37 20.32 -27.98
N ASP A 114 -39.20 21.33 -28.28
CA ASP A 114 -38.73 22.66 -28.70
C ASP A 114 -38.53 23.60 -27.49
N VAL A 115 -38.87 23.16 -26.28
CA VAL A 115 -38.90 23.97 -25.04
C VAL A 115 -38.03 23.33 -23.97
N ALA A 116 -37.06 24.09 -23.48
CA ALA A 116 -36.17 23.70 -22.40
C ALA A 116 -36.92 23.69 -21.05
N ARG A 117 -37.48 24.85 -20.69
CA ARG A 117 -38.19 25.08 -19.42
C ARG A 117 -39.35 26.06 -19.57
N GLY A 118 -40.33 25.94 -18.69
CA GLY A 118 -41.44 26.88 -18.57
C GLY A 118 -41.27 27.76 -17.34
N VAL A 119 -41.49 29.07 -17.49
CA VAL A 119 -41.17 30.06 -16.44
C VAL A 119 -42.40 30.88 -16.09
N VAL A 120 -42.60 31.10 -14.79
CA VAL A 120 -43.64 31.95 -14.22
C VAL A 120 -42.96 33.14 -13.55
N GLN A 121 -43.14 34.34 -14.12
CA GLN A 121 -42.55 35.57 -13.58
C GLN A 121 -43.14 35.92 -12.20
N GLN A 122 -42.40 36.67 -11.38
CA GLN A 122 -42.88 37.18 -10.09
C GLN A 122 -44.25 37.88 -10.18
N ASN A 123 -45.09 37.73 -9.14
CA ASN A 123 -46.41 38.38 -9.03
C ASN A 123 -47.37 38.03 -10.20
N THR A 124 -47.49 36.74 -10.51
CA THR A 124 -48.34 36.20 -11.59
C THR A 124 -49.46 35.32 -11.07
N VAL A 125 -49.14 34.50 -10.07
CA VAL A 125 -50.06 33.66 -9.30
C VAL A 125 -49.89 33.94 -7.81
N ARG A 126 -50.88 33.53 -7.04
CA ARG A 126 -50.85 33.50 -5.57
C ARG A 126 -51.78 32.40 -5.04
N VAL A 127 -51.70 32.11 -3.75
CA VAL A 127 -52.61 31.15 -3.10
C VAL A 127 -54.08 31.59 -3.26
N ALA A 128 -54.94 30.67 -3.70
CA ALA A 128 -56.33 30.96 -4.00
C ALA A 128 -57.11 31.41 -2.76
N GLY A 129 -57.69 32.61 -2.83
CA GLY A 129 -58.46 33.20 -1.74
C GLY A 129 -57.65 33.93 -0.65
N GLU A 130 -56.32 33.91 -0.69
CA GLU A 130 -55.45 34.65 0.23
C GLU A 130 -55.05 36.04 -0.33
N GLY A 131 -54.22 36.78 0.43
CA GLY A 131 -53.78 38.14 0.10
C GLY A 131 -52.56 38.23 -0.80
N ASP A 132 -52.10 39.45 -1.06
CA ASP A 132 -50.94 39.75 -1.93
C ASP A 132 -49.61 39.29 -1.30
N GLU A 133 -49.61 38.97 0.00
CA GLU A 133 -48.52 38.36 0.76
C GLU A 133 -48.16 36.92 0.34
N THR A 134 -48.95 36.30 -0.56
CA THR A 134 -48.72 34.94 -1.09
C THR A 134 -48.40 34.94 -2.60
N ASN A 135 -47.95 36.07 -3.15
CA ASN A 135 -47.56 36.17 -4.56
C ASN A 135 -46.29 35.37 -4.85
N ASN A 136 -46.25 34.66 -5.98
CA ASN A 136 -45.09 33.84 -6.35
C ASN A 136 -43.80 34.66 -6.60
N PRO A 137 -42.62 34.14 -6.22
CA PRO A 137 -41.33 34.57 -6.77
C PRO A 137 -41.20 34.15 -8.25
N THR A 138 -40.15 34.58 -8.95
CA THR A 138 -39.83 34.01 -10.27
C THR A 138 -39.46 32.54 -10.10
N GLN A 139 -40.12 31.65 -10.84
CA GLN A 139 -39.95 30.19 -10.77
C GLN A 139 -39.87 29.60 -12.17
N ALA A 140 -38.97 28.65 -12.39
CA ALA A 140 -38.90 27.83 -13.60
C ALA A 140 -39.15 26.35 -13.26
N ALA A 141 -39.56 25.58 -14.25
CA ALA A 141 -39.60 24.11 -14.17
C ALA A 141 -39.33 23.51 -15.55
N ASP A 142 -38.61 22.39 -15.56
CA ASP A 142 -38.14 21.73 -16.77
C ASP A 142 -39.29 21.20 -17.62
N VAL A 143 -39.07 21.22 -18.93
CA VAL A 143 -39.98 20.67 -19.96
C VAL A 143 -39.27 19.61 -20.78
N SER A 144 -38.06 19.91 -21.27
CA SER A 144 -37.20 18.95 -21.97
C SER A 144 -35.73 19.34 -21.83
N ASN A 145 -34.82 18.46 -22.27
CA ASN A 145 -33.38 18.68 -22.22
C ASN A 145 -32.85 19.04 -20.81
N ASP A 146 -33.46 18.46 -19.76
CA ASP A 146 -33.14 18.71 -18.36
C ASP A 146 -33.10 20.21 -18.00
N GLY A 147 -34.04 21.00 -18.56
CA GLY A 147 -34.16 22.44 -18.35
C GLY A 147 -33.24 23.32 -19.23
N ASN A 148 -32.26 22.70 -19.90
CA ASN A 148 -31.18 23.38 -20.62
C ASN A 148 -31.52 23.77 -22.06
N SER A 149 -30.85 24.78 -22.57
CA SER A 149 -31.03 25.47 -23.84
C SER A 149 -29.71 25.52 -24.63
N ALA A 150 -29.61 26.44 -25.60
CA ALA A 150 -28.38 26.75 -26.31
C ALA A 150 -27.77 28.09 -25.89
N ASP A 151 -28.25 28.71 -24.80
CA ASP A 151 -27.65 29.86 -24.12
C ASP A 151 -27.27 29.47 -22.68
N PRO A 152 -26.44 30.26 -21.95
CA PRO A 152 -26.05 29.91 -20.59
C PRO A 152 -27.24 29.83 -19.64
N ASP A 153 -27.41 28.70 -18.97
CA ASP A 153 -28.55 28.41 -18.09
C ASP A 153 -28.12 28.25 -16.63
N LEU A 154 -29.01 28.54 -15.69
CA LEU A 154 -28.73 28.45 -14.25
C LEU A 154 -29.00 27.04 -13.75
N VAL A 155 -27.96 26.28 -13.42
CA VAL A 155 -28.09 24.87 -12.99
C VAL A 155 -28.24 24.71 -11.47
N ASN A 156 -27.61 25.56 -10.66
CA ASN A 156 -27.79 25.55 -9.20
C ASN A 156 -27.42 26.89 -8.55
N VAL A 157 -27.91 27.08 -7.32
CA VAL A 157 -27.47 28.15 -6.42
C VAL A 157 -27.20 27.60 -5.02
N THR A 158 -25.95 27.65 -4.57
CA THR A 158 -25.51 27.18 -3.24
C THR A 158 -25.26 28.36 -2.29
N VAL A 159 -25.54 28.19 -1.00
CA VAL A 159 -25.26 29.21 0.03
C VAL A 159 -23.78 29.20 0.45
N ASN A 160 -23.12 30.36 0.49
CA ASN A 160 -21.83 30.53 1.15
C ASN A 160 -21.98 31.42 2.40
N GLU A 161 -22.18 30.77 3.55
CA GLU A 161 -22.31 31.44 4.85
C GLU A 161 -21.07 32.27 5.22
N SER A 162 -19.87 31.83 4.81
CA SER A 162 -18.61 32.45 5.23
C SER A 162 -18.41 33.86 4.66
N THR A 163 -19.00 34.12 3.49
CA THR A 163 -18.97 35.40 2.76
C THR A 163 -20.31 36.13 2.73
N ASN A 164 -21.39 35.53 3.25
CA ASN A 164 -22.77 35.99 3.13
C ASN A 164 -23.15 36.28 1.65
N SER A 165 -22.88 35.30 0.80
CA SER A 165 -23.13 35.33 -0.65
C SER A 165 -23.78 34.04 -1.11
N LEU A 166 -24.46 34.09 -2.26
CA LEU A 166 -24.90 32.91 -3.00
C LEU A 166 -23.92 32.66 -4.16
N ILE A 167 -23.68 31.39 -4.48
CA ILE A 167 -22.87 30.97 -5.63
C ILE A 167 -23.83 30.47 -6.70
N TYR A 168 -23.97 31.22 -7.80
CA TYR A 168 -24.76 30.84 -8.96
C TYR A 168 -23.88 30.04 -9.93
N ALA A 169 -24.29 28.81 -10.23
CA ALA A 169 -23.61 27.93 -11.17
C ALA A 169 -24.36 27.87 -12.49
N PHE A 170 -23.64 28.03 -13.60
CA PHE A 170 -24.20 28.06 -14.96
C PHE A 170 -23.77 26.85 -15.79
N ASP A 171 -24.58 26.45 -16.79
CA ASP A 171 -24.34 25.30 -17.69
C ASP A 171 -23.18 25.50 -18.69
N GLU A 172 -22.64 26.71 -18.78
CA GLU A 172 -21.47 27.05 -19.60
C GLU A 172 -20.66 28.19 -18.95
N PRO A 173 -19.39 28.42 -19.35
CA PRO A 173 -18.61 29.59 -18.92
C PRO A 173 -19.31 30.91 -19.23
N VAL A 174 -19.44 31.79 -18.22
CA VAL A 174 -20.17 33.05 -18.28
C VAL A 174 -19.32 34.29 -17.99
N SER A 175 -19.82 35.45 -18.40
CA SER A 175 -19.35 36.79 -18.03
C SER A 175 -20.54 37.60 -17.51
N VAL A 176 -20.34 38.32 -16.42
CA VAL A 176 -21.41 39.11 -15.77
C VAL A 176 -21.62 40.43 -16.50
N GLU A 177 -22.83 40.66 -17.00
CA GLU A 177 -23.23 41.89 -17.68
C GLU A 177 -23.97 42.87 -16.73
N SER A 178 -24.59 42.36 -15.64
CA SER A 178 -25.38 43.17 -14.71
C SER A 178 -25.45 42.59 -13.28
N ASP A 179 -24.98 43.35 -12.27
CA ASP A 179 -25.12 42.98 -10.85
C ASP A 179 -26.57 42.77 -10.40
N SER A 180 -27.50 43.57 -10.96
CA SER A 180 -28.89 43.64 -10.48
C SER A 180 -29.82 42.64 -11.15
N GLY A 181 -29.29 41.72 -11.95
CA GLY A 181 -30.08 40.68 -12.64
C GLY A 181 -30.17 39.36 -11.89
N PHE A 182 -29.40 39.21 -10.80
CA PHE A 182 -29.49 38.09 -9.88
C PHE A 182 -30.56 38.36 -8.82
N GLU A 183 -31.49 37.43 -8.66
CA GLU A 183 -32.59 37.49 -7.69
C GLU A 183 -32.51 36.29 -6.73
N ALA A 184 -32.89 36.49 -5.48
CA ALA A 184 -33.00 35.46 -4.44
C ALA A 184 -34.33 35.63 -3.68
N TYR A 185 -34.87 34.57 -3.08
CA TYR A 185 -36.10 34.65 -2.28
C TYR A 185 -36.11 33.72 -1.07
N ALA A 186 -36.76 34.18 0.00
CA ALA A 186 -36.95 33.44 1.25
C ALA A 186 -38.30 32.68 1.28
N GLU A 187 -38.49 31.80 2.26
CA GLU A 187 -39.75 31.01 2.45
C GLU A 187 -41.02 31.87 2.37
N ASN A 188 -40.97 33.13 2.82
CA ASN A 188 -42.10 34.07 2.82
C ASN A 188 -42.30 34.80 1.48
N ALA A 189 -41.70 34.32 0.38
CA ALA A 189 -41.70 34.91 -0.96
C ALA A 189 -41.15 36.36 -1.07
N THR A 190 -40.41 36.85 -0.05
CA THR A 190 -39.71 38.14 -0.14
C THR A 190 -38.53 38.01 -1.09
N THR A 191 -38.56 38.75 -2.21
CA THR A 191 -37.43 38.79 -3.15
C THR A 191 -36.35 39.79 -2.74
N MET A 192 -35.11 39.42 -3.05
CA MET A 192 -33.87 40.12 -2.75
C MET A 192 -33.08 40.26 -4.06
N GLY A 193 -32.49 41.43 -4.31
CA GLY A 193 -31.73 41.71 -5.53
C GLY A 193 -30.23 41.73 -5.28
N GLY A 194 -29.47 41.16 -6.23
CA GLY A 194 -28.01 41.17 -6.22
C GLY A 194 -27.43 42.58 -6.12
N SER A 195 -26.38 42.72 -5.32
CA SER A 195 -25.75 44.01 -4.97
C SER A 195 -24.32 44.13 -5.50
N VAL A 196 -23.58 43.01 -5.54
CA VAL A 196 -22.32 42.85 -6.28
C VAL A 196 -22.27 41.40 -6.76
N ALA A 197 -22.03 41.21 -8.06
CA ALA A 197 -21.72 39.91 -8.66
C ALA A 197 -20.23 39.89 -9.07
N THR A 198 -19.53 38.80 -8.82
CA THR A 198 -18.13 38.61 -9.19
C THR A 198 -17.94 37.25 -9.85
N ASP A 199 -17.40 37.25 -11.05
CA ASP A 199 -17.01 36.07 -11.82
C ASP A 199 -15.79 35.39 -11.20
N SER A 200 -15.85 34.07 -11.07
CA SER A 200 -14.68 33.27 -10.65
C SER A 200 -13.75 33.07 -11.85
N LEU A 201 -12.62 33.80 -11.87
CA LEU A 201 -11.62 33.66 -12.94
C LEU A 201 -10.93 32.28 -12.97
N THR A 202 -11.05 31.48 -11.90
CA THR A 202 -10.56 30.09 -11.83
C THR A 202 -11.61 29.08 -12.29
N THR A 203 -12.91 29.42 -12.17
CA THR A 203 -14.03 28.55 -12.55
C THR A 203 -15.11 29.41 -13.22
N PRO A 204 -15.00 29.70 -14.53
CA PRO A 204 -15.80 30.73 -15.21
C PRO A 204 -17.30 30.41 -15.32
N THR A 205 -17.73 29.25 -14.83
CA THR A 205 -19.13 28.80 -14.71
C THR A 205 -19.78 29.23 -13.38
N LEU A 206 -19.00 29.75 -12.43
CA LEU A 206 -19.47 30.16 -11.10
C LEU A 206 -19.44 31.69 -10.92
N VAL A 207 -20.56 32.26 -10.45
CA VAL A 207 -20.70 33.68 -10.10
C VAL A 207 -21.06 33.82 -8.63
N SER A 208 -20.23 34.51 -7.85
CA SER A 208 -20.52 34.83 -6.46
C SER A 208 -21.29 36.14 -6.37
N VAL A 209 -22.46 36.11 -5.72
CA VAL A 209 -23.39 37.25 -5.62
C VAL A 209 -23.70 37.58 -4.16
N THR A 210 -23.51 38.84 -3.80
CA THR A 210 -23.83 39.37 -2.45
C THR A 210 -25.14 40.15 -2.45
N PHE A 211 -25.86 40.10 -1.32
CA PHE A 211 -27.16 40.74 -1.13
C PHE A 211 -27.13 41.74 0.03
N ASP A 212 -27.21 43.04 -0.27
CA ASP A 212 -27.21 44.09 0.76
C ASP A 212 -28.46 44.00 1.64
N GLN A 213 -28.24 43.96 2.96
CA GLN A 213 -29.26 44.02 4.03
C GLN A 213 -30.04 42.72 4.29
N TYR A 214 -29.63 41.58 3.73
CA TYR A 214 -30.27 40.28 3.95
C TYR A 214 -29.27 39.21 4.42
N ASP A 215 -29.77 38.24 5.18
CA ASP A 215 -29.03 37.06 5.63
C ASP A 215 -29.25 35.95 4.60
N VAL A 216 -28.19 35.46 3.97
CA VAL A 216 -28.33 34.48 2.87
C VAL A 216 -28.76 33.09 3.36
N SER A 217 -28.68 32.83 4.67
CA SER A 217 -29.14 31.57 5.28
C SER A 217 -30.68 31.45 5.35
N GLU A 218 -31.44 32.51 5.06
CA GLU A 218 -32.91 32.48 4.98
C GLU A 218 -33.42 32.31 3.52
N VAL A 219 -32.53 32.12 2.54
CA VAL A 219 -32.86 31.95 1.12
C VAL A 219 -33.26 30.49 0.84
N VAL A 220 -34.34 30.29 0.09
CA VAL A 220 -34.81 28.96 -0.35
C VAL A 220 -34.87 28.80 -1.87
N GLY A 221 -34.69 29.88 -2.62
CA GLY A 221 -34.63 29.83 -4.08
C GLY A 221 -34.05 31.10 -4.69
N ALA A 222 -33.69 30.99 -5.96
CA ALA A 222 -32.97 32.04 -6.68
C ALA A 222 -33.32 32.04 -8.17
N ALA A 223 -33.12 33.18 -8.83
CA ALA A 223 -33.42 33.39 -10.23
C ALA A 223 -32.40 34.32 -10.88
N VAL A 224 -32.30 34.25 -12.20
CA VAL A 224 -31.44 35.12 -13.01
C VAL A 224 -32.25 35.68 -14.17
N THR A 225 -32.30 37.00 -14.29
CA THR A 225 -33.08 37.68 -15.33
C THR A 225 -32.43 37.53 -16.71
N GLU A 226 -33.24 37.55 -17.78
CA GLU A 226 -32.77 37.51 -19.18
C GLU A 226 -31.65 38.54 -19.43
N GLY A 227 -30.51 38.11 -19.95
CA GLY A 227 -29.38 39.00 -20.28
C GLY A 227 -28.54 39.50 -19.08
N THR A 228 -28.60 38.83 -17.94
CA THR A 228 -27.75 39.12 -16.76
C THR A 228 -26.30 38.67 -16.96
N VAL A 229 -26.12 37.54 -17.65
CA VAL A 229 -24.82 36.97 -18.02
C VAL A 229 -24.78 36.65 -19.51
N SER A 230 -23.58 36.69 -20.08
CA SER A 230 -23.29 36.28 -21.46
C SER A 230 -22.30 35.11 -21.46
N ASN A 231 -22.27 34.29 -22.52
CA ASN A 231 -21.26 33.24 -22.63
C ASN A 231 -19.86 33.86 -22.78
N ALA A 232 -18.90 33.42 -21.96
CA ALA A 232 -17.56 34.00 -21.90
C ALA A 232 -16.77 33.91 -23.23
N SER A 233 -17.14 32.98 -24.12
CA SER A 233 -16.56 32.81 -25.45
C SER A 233 -17.39 33.41 -26.59
N ASP A 234 -18.70 33.64 -26.41
CA ASP A 234 -19.57 34.32 -27.37
C ASP A 234 -20.62 35.20 -26.67
N SER A 235 -20.28 36.49 -26.51
CA SER A 235 -21.14 37.48 -25.86
C SER A 235 -22.45 37.82 -26.60
N ASN A 236 -22.75 37.18 -27.73
CA ASN A 236 -24.08 37.25 -28.35
C ASN A 236 -25.06 36.22 -27.77
N ARG A 237 -24.56 35.19 -27.08
CA ARG A 237 -25.33 34.19 -26.33
C ARG A 237 -25.48 34.70 -24.90
N THR A 238 -26.71 34.94 -24.48
CA THR A 238 -27.03 35.54 -23.18
C THR A 238 -28.10 34.72 -22.49
N ASN A 239 -28.01 34.56 -21.18
CA ASN A 239 -28.94 33.69 -20.47
C ASN A 239 -30.41 34.08 -20.71
N SER A 240 -31.26 33.08 -20.87
CA SER A 240 -32.71 33.24 -20.77
C SER A 240 -33.14 33.42 -19.31
N LEU A 241 -34.40 33.80 -19.08
CA LEU A 241 -34.94 33.91 -17.73
C LEU A 241 -34.93 32.54 -17.04
N ASP A 242 -34.34 32.47 -15.84
CA ASP A 242 -34.13 31.21 -15.15
C ASP A 242 -34.38 31.28 -13.64
N GLY A 243 -34.62 30.13 -13.01
CA GLY A 243 -34.77 30.07 -11.55
C GLY A 243 -34.81 28.67 -10.96
N VAL A 244 -34.03 28.46 -9.91
CA VAL A 244 -33.80 27.19 -9.23
C VAL A 244 -34.11 27.32 -7.73
N THR A 245 -34.32 26.17 -7.07
CA THR A 245 -34.34 26.10 -5.60
C THR A 245 -32.90 26.21 -5.10
N VAL A 246 -32.67 26.87 -3.96
CA VAL A 246 -31.32 26.92 -3.35
C VAL A 246 -31.08 25.61 -2.60
N SER A 247 -29.92 25.00 -2.81
CA SER A 247 -29.49 23.80 -2.10
C SER A 247 -28.33 24.09 -1.14
N ASP A 248 -28.23 23.27 -0.09
CA ASP A 248 -27.04 23.15 0.77
C ASP A 248 -25.97 22.24 0.11
N GLU A 249 -26.21 21.80 -1.12
CA GLU A 249 -25.41 20.84 -1.87
C GLU A 249 -24.59 21.58 -2.96
N SER A 250 -23.45 21.01 -3.33
CA SER A 250 -22.59 21.57 -4.39
C SER A 250 -23.31 21.57 -5.76
N PRO A 251 -22.89 22.39 -6.74
CA PRO A 251 -23.51 22.42 -8.06
C PRO A 251 -23.51 21.05 -8.76
N PRO A 252 -24.63 20.61 -9.37
CA PRO A 252 -24.67 19.46 -10.23
C PRO A 252 -23.95 19.75 -11.55
N ALA A 253 -23.26 18.75 -12.07
CA ALA A 253 -22.45 18.82 -13.28
C ALA A 253 -23.28 18.90 -14.58
N PHE A 254 -22.65 19.38 -15.67
CA PHE A 254 -23.28 19.56 -16.98
C PHE A 254 -23.92 18.28 -17.55
N SER A 255 -25.23 18.34 -17.83
CA SER A 255 -25.96 17.33 -18.62
C SER A 255 -26.37 17.89 -19.98
N LYS A 256 -25.64 17.52 -21.04
CA LYS A 256 -26.14 17.55 -22.43
C LYS A 256 -26.36 16.14 -23.00
N CYS A 257 -26.68 15.17 -22.13
CA CYS A 257 -27.06 13.80 -22.49
C CYS A 257 -28.18 13.27 -21.55
N GLY A 258 -29.43 13.64 -21.86
CA GLY A 258 -30.62 13.52 -20.98
C GLY A 258 -30.70 12.31 -20.04
N GLY A 259 -30.85 12.60 -18.75
CA GLY A 259 -31.02 11.63 -17.67
C GLY A 259 -30.21 12.01 -16.43
N SER A 260 -30.85 12.05 -15.27
CA SER A 260 -30.25 12.42 -13.97
C SER A 260 -28.92 11.72 -13.71
N GLY A 261 -27.85 12.51 -13.51
CA GLY A 261 -26.60 12.03 -12.93
C GLY A 261 -26.72 11.84 -11.41
N THR A 262 -25.72 11.20 -10.82
CA THR A 262 -25.53 11.10 -9.37
C THR A 262 -24.34 11.97 -8.98
N ASP A 263 -24.47 12.67 -7.86
CA ASP A 263 -23.44 13.58 -7.35
C ASP A 263 -22.26 12.81 -6.75
N ASP A 264 -21.05 13.28 -7.03
CA ASP A 264 -19.81 12.86 -6.38
C ASP A 264 -18.92 14.10 -6.19
N THR A 265 -18.20 14.19 -5.07
CA THR A 265 -17.59 15.43 -4.57
C THR A 265 -16.17 15.25 -4.08
N GLY A 266 -15.20 15.31 -5.00
CA GLY A 266 -13.79 15.46 -4.68
C GLY A 266 -13.46 16.86 -4.15
N ASP A 267 -12.60 16.95 -3.13
CA ASP A 267 -11.99 18.20 -2.64
C ASP A 267 -10.57 18.26 -3.20
N ALA A 268 -10.21 19.34 -3.90
CA ALA A 268 -8.91 19.49 -4.56
C ALA A 268 -7.77 19.48 -3.52
N GLY A 269 -7.16 18.30 -3.36
CA GLY A 269 -6.20 18.00 -2.32
C GLY A 269 -4.95 18.88 -2.42
N ASN A 270 -4.73 19.71 -1.40
CA ASN A 270 -3.51 20.51 -1.25
C ASN A 270 -2.34 19.64 -0.72
N ALA A 271 -2.10 18.50 -1.37
CA ALA A 271 -1.02 17.57 -1.10
C ALA A 271 0.27 18.01 -1.82
N SER A 272 1.41 17.61 -1.29
CA SER A 272 2.67 17.59 -2.03
C SER A 272 2.94 16.12 -2.30
N GLY A 273 3.06 15.74 -3.57
CA GLY A 273 3.24 14.34 -3.94
C GLY A 273 4.61 13.77 -3.55
N PRO A 274 4.79 12.45 -3.72
CA PRO A 274 6.01 11.75 -3.34
C PRO A 274 7.21 12.01 -4.28
N THR A 275 7.01 12.60 -5.46
CA THR A 275 8.05 12.74 -6.49
C THR A 275 8.50 14.19 -6.76
N GLN A 276 9.35 14.36 -7.77
CA GLN A 276 9.73 15.66 -8.37
C GLN A 276 9.14 15.80 -9.79
N ALA A 277 8.29 14.87 -10.19
CA ALA A 277 7.38 15.00 -11.33
C ALA A 277 6.03 15.50 -10.80
N PRO A 278 5.09 15.93 -11.67
CA PRO A 278 3.74 16.24 -11.22
C PRO A 278 3.05 14.95 -10.82
N ASP A 279 2.45 14.95 -9.64
CA ASP A 279 1.79 13.79 -9.08
C ASP A 279 0.26 13.96 -9.17
N LEU A 280 -0.44 12.93 -9.67
CA LEU A 280 -1.90 12.90 -9.74
C LEU A 280 -2.48 12.86 -8.31
N VAL A 281 -3.22 13.90 -7.92
CA VAL A 281 -3.80 14.03 -6.56
C VAL A 281 -5.30 13.74 -6.50
N GLY A 282 -5.96 13.61 -7.65
CA GLY A 282 -7.38 13.32 -7.72
C GLY A 282 -7.86 13.15 -9.15
N ILE A 283 -9.01 12.47 -9.30
CA ILE A 283 -9.87 12.61 -10.46
C ILE A 283 -11.28 12.98 -10.02
N ASP A 284 -11.92 13.92 -10.71
CA ASP A 284 -13.22 14.45 -10.32
C ASP A 284 -14.01 15.03 -11.52
N ASN A 285 -15.02 15.86 -11.22
CA ASN A 285 -15.78 16.67 -12.19
C ASN A 285 -16.26 15.90 -13.44
N VAL A 286 -16.80 14.70 -13.20
CA VAL A 286 -17.36 13.83 -14.25
C VAL A 286 -18.59 14.48 -14.89
N THR A 287 -18.43 15.00 -16.11
CA THR A 287 -19.46 15.78 -16.83
C THR A 287 -19.78 15.16 -18.20
N TYR A 288 -20.90 15.54 -18.82
CA TYR A 288 -21.34 14.93 -20.10
C TYR A 288 -21.59 15.96 -21.20
N ARG A 289 -21.05 15.69 -22.39
CA ARG A 289 -21.34 16.47 -23.60
C ARG A 289 -21.59 15.60 -24.83
N GLN A 290 -22.19 16.18 -25.86
CA GLN A 290 -22.16 15.57 -27.19
C GLN A 290 -20.75 15.76 -27.81
N ASN A 291 -20.26 14.74 -28.51
CA ASN A 291 -18.98 14.78 -29.23
C ASN A 291 -19.00 15.93 -30.28
N PRO A 292 -17.99 16.82 -30.32
CA PRO A 292 -17.91 17.85 -31.38
C PRO A 292 -17.78 17.29 -32.81
N GLU A 293 -17.30 16.04 -32.96
CA GLU A 293 -17.03 15.40 -34.26
C GLU A 293 -18.05 14.32 -34.67
N ASP A 294 -18.94 13.86 -33.76
CA ASP A 294 -19.95 12.82 -34.04
C ASP A 294 -21.22 12.99 -33.17
N THR A 295 -22.29 12.25 -33.44
CA THR A 295 -23.55 12.37 -32.67
C THR A 295 -23.55 11.70 -31.28
N ASN A 296 -22.47 11.02 -30.90
CA ASN A 296 -22.41 10.21 -29.68
C ASN A 296 -22.09 11.06 -28.44
N CYS A 297 -22.52 10.59 -27.26
CA CYS A 297 -22.18 11.23 -25.98
C CYS A 297 -20.70 10.96 -25.63
N GLN A 298 -20.08 11.90 -24.91
CA GLN A 298 -18.78 11.78 -24.28
C GLN A 298 -18.94 12.03 -22.77
N THR A 299 -18.16 11.30 -21.99
CA THR A 299 -17.93 11.63 -20.58
C THR A 299 -16.62 12.42 -20.52
N LEU A 300 -16.59 13.52 -19.79
CA LEU A 300 -15.37 14.27 -19.51
C LEU A 300 -15.03 14.03 -18.04
N VAL A 301 -13.78 13.71 -17.75
CA VAL A 301 -13.26 13.58 -16.37
C VAL A 301 -12.09 14.52 -16.22
N GLU A 302 -12.01 15.19 -15.08
CA GLU A 302 -10.89 16.06 -14.74
C GLU A 302 -9.84 15.26 -13.96
N PHE A 303 -8.56 15.46 -14.32
CA PHE A 303 -7.40 14.86 -13.67
C PHE A 303 -6.58 15.98 -13.04
N ASP A 304 -6.48 15.98 -11.71
CA ASP A 304 -5.84 17.02 -10.91
C ASP A 304 -4.42 16.62 -10.49
N PHE A 305 -3.49 17.57 -10.57
CA PHE A 305 -2.07 17.41 -10.26
C PHE A 305 -1.62 18.41 -9.20
N ASP A 306 -0.66 18.01 -8.36
CA ASP A 306 -0.11 18.84 -7.28
C ASP A 306 0.66 20.09 -7.79
N GLU A 307 1.14 20.08 -9.03
CA GLU A 307 1.80 21.22 -9.67
C GLU A 307 1.38 21.47 -11.14
N PRO A 308 1.66 22.67 -11.72
CA PRO A 308 1.25 23.00 -13.09
C PRO A 308 1.97 22.19 -14.18
N VAL A 309 1.20 21.39 -14.92
CA VAL A 309 1.71 20.41 -15.88
C VAL A 309 1.81 20.93 -17.33
N ASN A 310 2.58 20.19 -18.14
CA ASN A 310 2.55 20.25 -19.60
C ASN A 310 2.36 18.84 -20.18
N THR A 311 1.31 18.62 -20.98
CA THR A 311 1.08 17.31 -21.60
C THR A 311 2.13 16.98 -22.66
N GLN A 312 2.67 15.76 -22.66
CA GLN A 312 3.47 15.18 -23.75
C GLN A 312 2.69 14.15 -24.56
N GLY A 313 1.73 13.45 -23.93
CA GLY A 313 0.88 12.42 -24.54
C GLY A 313 -0.39 12.92 -25.24
N GLY A 314 -1.24 11.96 -25.62
CA GLY A 314 -2.62 12.20 -26.05
C GLY A 314 -3.62 11.91 -24.93
N ALA A 315 -4.93 12.03 -25.22
CA ALA A 315 -5.97 11.64 -24.26
C ALA A 315 -5.94 10.13 -23.95
N GLY A 316 -5.50 9.28 -24.89
CA GLY A 316 -5.40 7.82 -24.70
C GLY A 316 -4.27 7.34 -23.79
N ASN A 317 -3.61 8.26 -23.08
CA ASN A 317 -2.69 7.96 -21.99
C ASN A 317 -3.38 8.04 -20.60
N PHE A 318 -4.68 8.34 -20.59
CA PHE A 318 -5.52 8.50 -19.41
C PHE A 318 -6.60 7.42 -19.49
N GLN A 319 -6.87 6.73 -18.39
CA GLN A 319 -7.75 5.57 -18.35
C GLN A 319 -8.69 5.66 -17.14
N LEU A 320 -9.88 5.05 -17.24
CA LEU A 320 -10.77 4.84 -16.10
C LEU A 320 -10.96 3.34 -15.85
N VAL A 321 -10.80 2.92 -14.59
CA VAL A 321 -10.86 1.52 -14.16
C VAL A 321 -12.24 1.21 -13.58
N PRO A 322 -13.01 0.24 -14.12
CA PRO A 322 -14.33 -0.12 -13.59
C PRO A 322 -14.26 -0.85 -12.24
N ILE A 323 -15.23 -0.59 -11.36
CA ILE A 323 -15.39 -1.31 -10.07
C ILE A 323 -15.66 -2.82 -10.30
N ASP A 324 -16.23 -3.20 -11.44
CA ASP A 324 -16.57 -4.60 -11.73
C ASP A 324 -15.40 -5.42 -12.33
N GLY A 325 -14.18 -4.88 -12.35
CA GLY A 325 -13.00 -5.54 -12.95
C GLY A 325 -13.02 -5.55 -14.48
N GLY A 326 -14.00 -4.91 -15.11
CA GLY A 326 -14.19 -4.87 -16.55
C GLY A 326 -13.06 -4.18 -17.33
N GLN A 327 -13.20 -4.14 -18.67
CA GLN A 327 -12.25 -3.45 -19.54
C GLN A 327 -12.18 -1.95 -19.20
N THR A 328 -10.95 -1.42 -19.09
CA THR A 328 -10.69 0.00 -18.89
C THR A 328 -11.28 0.86 -20.01
N TYR A 329 -11.64 2.10 -19.67
CA TYR A 329 -12.05 3.10 -20.64
C TYR A 329 -10.86 3.99 -20.98
N ASP A 330 -10.33 3.87 -22.20
CA ASP A 330 -9.27 4.75 -22.70
C ASP A 330 -9.83 6.16 -23.01
N GLY A 331 -9.07 7.19 -22.63
CA GLY A 331 -9.34 8.56 -23.02
C GLY A 331 -9.24 8.74 -24.53
N ASN A 332 -10.12 9.53 -25.12
CA ASN A 332 -10.26 9.69 -26.55
C ASN A 332 -10.10 11.14 -27.01
N ASN A 333 -9.94 11.33 -28.32
CA ASN A 333 -9.84 12.65 -28.96
C ASN A 333 -8.68 13.52 -28.40
N GLU A 334 -8.91 14.83 -28.25
CA GLU A 334 -7.95 15.79 -27.70
C GLU A 334 -8.42 16.26 -26.32
N ILE A 335 -7.46 16.36 -25.39
CA ILE A 335 -7.61 16.94 -24.05
C ILE A 335 -8.23 18.33 -24.17
N VAL A 336 -9.27 18.60 -23.39
CA VAL A 336 -10.07 19.82 -23.47
C VAL A 336 -9.42 20.90 -22.62
N GLY A 337 -9.27 22.11 -23.17
CA GLY A 337 -8.74 23.26 -22.43
C GLY A 337 -7.27 23.57 -22.71
N GLU A 338 -6.59 24.19 -21.74
CA GLU A 338 -5.19 24.57 -21.87
C GLU A 338 -4.27 23.39 -21.51
N ARG A 339 -3.36 23.01 -22.42
CA ARG A 339 -2.53 21.80 -22.28
C ARG A 339 -1.15 22.06 -21.66
N THR A 340 -0.96 23.25 -21.10
CA THR A 340 0.31 23.79 -20.60
C THR A 340 0.01 24.75 -19.45
N ASN A 341 0.75 24.68 -18.34
CA ASN A 341 0.54 25.57 -17.17
C ASN A 341 -0.89 25.46 -16.60
N THR A 342 -1.41 24.24 -16.48
CA THR A 342 -2.65 23.94 -15.78
C THR A 342 -2.36 22.92 -14.68
N THR A 343 -3.06 22.98 -13.55
CA THR A 343 -3.05 21.93 -12.52
C THR A 343 -4.06 20.83 -12.83
N SER A 344 -4.98 21.05 -13.77
CA SER A 344 -6.12 20.19 -14.04
C SER A 344 -6.25 19.93 -15.53
N LEU A 345 -6.51 18.67 -15.93
CA LEU A 345 -6.66 18.25 -17.33
C LEU A 345 -8.00 17.57 -17.55
N THR A 346 -8.88 18.18 -18.34
CA THR A 346 -10.16 17.58 -18.72
C THR A 346 -10.00 16.61 -19.89
N VAL A 347 -10.16 15.31 -19.64
CA VAL A 347 -10.01 14.22 -20.61
C VAL A 347 -11.38 13.72 -21.08
N PRO A 348 -11.66 13.63 -22.39
CA PRO A 348 -12.88 13.00 -22.90
C PRO A 348 -12.74 11.47 -23.00
N PHE A 349 -13.84 10.75 -22.79
CA PHE A 349 -14.00 9.30 -22.93
C PHE A 349 -15.24 8.99 -23.78
N ASP A 350 -15.25 7.85 -24.49
CA ASP A 350 -16.37 7.50 -25.38
C ASP A 350 -17.61 6.99 -24.62
N GLY A 351 -18.77 7.55 -24.94
CA GLY A 351 -20.04 7.17 -24.33
C GLY A 351 -20.38 7.91 -23.05
N ARG A 352 -21.46 7.47 -22.39
CA ARG A 352 -21.87 7.92 -21.06
C ARG A 352 -21.42 6.85 -20.06
N ILE A 353 -20.42 7.18 -19.26
CA ILE A 353 -19.86 6.36 -18.18
C ILE A 353 -20.48 6.86 -16.88
N ASP A 354 -20.99 5.95 -16.04
CA ASP A 354 -21.55 6.32 -14.74
C ASP A 354 -20.41 6.39 -13.71
N PRO A 355 -20.15 7.53 -13.04
CA PRO A 355 -19.01 7.65 -12.10
C PRO A 355 -19.09 6.61 -10.99
N SER A 356 -20.30 6.24 -10.54
CA SER A 356 -20.52 5.21 -9.51
C SER A 356 -20.17 3.78 -9.95
N THR A 357 -19.68 3.60 -11.19
CA THR A 357 -19.16 2.33 -11.72
C THR A 357 -17.64 2.34 -11.95
N ILE A 358 -16.95 3.44 -11.66
CA ILE A 358 -15.51 3.61 -11.85
C ILE A 358 -14.81 3.68 -10.49
N ALA A 359 -13.83 2.81 -10.27
CA ALA A 359 -13.08 2.73 -9.02
C ALA A 359 -12.02 3.83 -8.93
N ARG A 360 -11.18 3.94 -9.97
CA ARG A 360 -10.04 4.88 -10.03
C ARG A 360 -9.76 5.37 -11.44
N GLY A 361 -9.10 6.52 -11.54
CA GLY A 361 -8.49 7.03 -12.75
C GLY A 361 -7.01 6.71 -12.78
N PHE A 362 -6.45 6.53 -13.97
CA PHE A 362 -5.05 6.16 -14.17
C PHE A 362 -4.40 7.02 -15.26
N VAL A 363 -3.12 7.37 -15.06
CA VAL A 363 -2.32 8.12 -16.02
C VAL A 363 -1.04 7.36 -16.32
N ASP A 364 -0.80 7.05 -17.59
CA ASP A 364 0.42 6.36 -18.03
C ASP A 364 1.67 7.19 -17.71
N ALA A 365 2.79 6.52 -17.42
CA ALA A 365 4.08 7.19 -17.28
C ALA A 365 4.45 8.02 -18.52
N ASN A 366 5.20 9.11 -18.30
CA ASN A 366 5.69 10.02 -19.33
C ASN A 366 4.61 10.82 -20.08
N THR A 367 3.42 10.97 -19.48
CA THR A 367 2.26 11.67 -20.07
C THR A 367 2.25 13.16 -19.76
N VAL A 368 2.63 13.54 -18.54
CA VAL A 368 2.76 14.92 -18.05
C VAL A 368 4.17 15.20 -17.54
N ARG A 369 4.52 16.49 -17.44
CA ARG A 369 5.80 16.96 -16.86
C ARG A 369 5.66 18.33 -16.20
N THR A 370 6.60 18.62 -15.30
CA THR A 370 6.78 19.90 -14.60
C THR A 370 7.07 21.07 -15.56
N MET A 371 7.03 22.30 -15.06
CA MET A 371 7.36 23.49 -15.84
C MET A 371 8.76 24.05 -15.56
N GLY A 372 9.69 23.92 -16.53
CA GLY A 372 10.92 24.71 -16.54
C GLY A 372 11.73 24.60 -17.85
N GLU A 373 12.54 25.63 -18.17
CA GLU A 373 13.43 25.60 -19.36
C GLU A 373 14.56 24.55 -19.26
N ASN A 374 14.72 23.88 -18.11
CA ASN A 374 15.71 22.81 -17.89
C ASN A 374 15.13 21.62 -17.12
N ASP A 375 13.81 21.58 -16.89
CA ASP A 375 13.19 20.49 -16.16
C ASP A 375 12.63 19.43 -17.11
N SER A 376 12.81 18.17 -16.74
CA SER A 376 12.49 17.02 -17.58
C SER A 376 12.01 15.81 -16.78
N THR A 377 11.64 16.01 -15.51
CA THR A 377 10.92 15.00 -14.75
C THR A 377 9.57 14.73 -15.42
N LEU A 378 9.27 13.46 -15.58
CA LEU A 378 8.09 12.92 -16.25
C LEU A 378 7.36 12.09 -15.20
N ASN A 379 6.03 12.13 -15.19
CA ASN A 379 5.28 11.35 -14.20
C ASN A 379 5.59 9.84 -14.35
N PRO A 380 5.71 9.09 -13.24
CA PRO A 380 5.51 7.64 -13.28
C PRO A 380 4.06 7.31 -13.61
N LYS A 381 3.71 6.04 -13.78
CA LYS A 381 2.31 5.59 -13.72
C LYS A 381 1.73 6.01 -12.38
N GLN A 382 0.49 6.51 -12.40
CA GLN A 382 -0.17 7.07 -11.23
C GLN A 382 -1.66 6.76 -11.26
N ALA A 383 -2.20 6.43 -10.09
CA ALA A 383 -3.62 6.21 -9.88
C ALA A 383 -4.22 7.27 -8.94
N ALA A 384 -5.52 7.54 -9.07
CA ALA A 384 -6.28 8.29 -8.09
C ALA A 384 -7.69 7.73 -7.96
N ASP A 385 -8.12 7.50 -6.73
CA ASP A 385 -9.44 6.94 -6.43
C ASP A 385 -10.57 7.89 -6.81
N LEU A 386 -11.67 7.31 -7.29
CA LEU A 386 -12.95 8.00 -7.49
C LEU A 386 -14.03 7.39 -6.60
N ASN A 387 -14.16 6.06 -6.57
CA ASN A 387 -15.13 5.35 -5.73
C ASN A 387 -14.54 4.05 -5.15
N ASN A 388 -15.23 3.50 -4.14
CA ASN A 388 -14.90 2.20 -3.52
C ASN A 388 -13.48 2.11 -2.92
N ASP A 389 -12.92 3.24 -2.48
CA ASP A 389 -11.54 3.36 -1.99
C ASP A 389 -10.52 2.77 -3.00
N GLY A 390 -10.73 3.04 -4.30
CA GLY A 390 -9.88 2.57 -5.39
C GLY A 390 -10.13 1.12 -5.84
N ASN A 391 -10.74 0.29 -5.00
CA ASN A 391 -10.86 -1.16 -5.21
C ASN A 391 -11.86 -1.52 -6.33
N THR A 392 -11.54 -2.59 -7.05
CA THR A 392 -12.31 -3.22 -8.11
C THR A 392 -12.93 -4.53 -7.60
N ALA A 393 -13.20 -5.47 -8.52
CA ALA A 393 -13.65 -6.81 -8.21
C ALA A 393 -12.56 -7.86 -8.48
N ASN A 394 -11.37 -7.46 -8.93
CA ASN A 394 -10.23 -8.32 -9.26
C ASN A 394 -9.06 -7.95 -8.32
N PRO A 395 -7.92 -8.66 -8.31
CA PRO A 395 -6.85 -8.36 -7.37
C PRO A 395 -6.31 -6.94 -7.54
N ASP A 396 -6.41 -6.15 -6.48
CA ASP A 396 -5.93 -4.77 -6.42
C ASP A 396 -4.76 -4.64 -5.47
N LEU A 397 -3.86 -3.70 -5.76
CA LEU A 397 -2.64 -3.46 -5.01
C LEU A 397 -2.96 -2.63 -3.77
N VAL A 398 -2.77 -3.22 -2.59
CA VAL A 398 -3.11 -2.59 -1.30
C VAL A 398 -1.90 -1.91 -0.67
N SER A 399 -0.73 -2.53 -0.75
CA SER A 399 0.48 -1.97 -0.17
C SER A 399 1.75 -2.41 -0.90
N ILE A 400 2.76 -1.54 -0.90
CA ILE A 400 4.13 -1.92 -1.21
C ILE A 400 4.99 -1.64 0.00
N THR A 401 5.70 -2.66 0.49
CA THR A 401 6.61 -2.55 1.63
C THR A 401 8.03 -2.97 1.27
N ARG A 402 9.03 -2.40 1.95
CA ARG A 402 10.43 -2.81 1.78
C ARG A 402 10.64 -4.15 2.48
N SER A 403 11.28 -5.10 1.81
CA SER A 403 11.73 -6.34 2.43
C SER A 403 13.04 -6.12 3.18
N SER A 404 13.27 -6.82 4.30
CA SER A 404 14.64 -6.99 4.83
C SER A 404 15.42 -8.07 4.06
N ALA A 405 14.82 -8.71 3.05
CA ALA A 405 15.53 -9.62 2.16
C ALA A 405 16.65 -8.86 1.42
N PRO A 406 17.87 -9.42 1.32
CA PRO A 406 19.02 -8.64 0.85
C PRO A 406 18.98 -8.17 -0.60
N ASP A 407 18.11 -8.77 -1.40
CA ASP A 407 17.99 -8.70 -2.85
C ASP A 407 17.55 -7.31 -3.38
N GLY A 408 17.23 -6.37 -2.48
CA GLY A 408 16.57 -5.11 -2.85
C GLY A 408 15.12 -5.31 -3.30
N ALA A 409 14.49 -6.41 -2.90
CA ALA A 409 13.12 -6.73 -3.27
C ALA A 409 12.10 -5.86 -2.51
N LEU A 410 10.99 -5.58 -3.18
CA LEU A 410 9.79 -4.98 -2.61
C LEU A 410 8.69 -6.05 -2.50
N LEU A 411 7.87 -5.94 -1.47
CA LEU A 411 6.74 -6.82 -1.22
C LEU A 411 5.47 -6.10 -1.67
N TYR A 412 4.76 -6.68 -2.64
CA TYR A 412 3.50 -6.18 -3.19
C TYR A 412 2.35 -7.00 -2.59
N GLU A 413 1.52 -6.35 -1.77
CA GLU A 413 0.36 -6.94 -1.09
C GLU A 413 -0.92 -6.60 -1.86
N PHE A 414 -1.74 -7.62 -2.12
CA PHE A 414 -3.02 -7.51 -2.83
C PHE A 414 -4.23 -7.71 -1.89
N ASP A 415 -5.41 -7.27 -2.31
CA ASP A 415 -6.63 -7.37 -1.49
C ASP A 415 -7.24 -8.78 -1.45
N GLU A 416 -6.92 -9.64 -2.43
CA GLU A 416 -7.30 -11.06 -2.47
C GLU A 416 -6.13 -12.02 -2.79
N GLU A 417 -6.39 -13.34 -2.72
CA GLU A 417 -5.37 -14.38 -2.94
C GLU A 417 -4.92 -14.44 -4.41
N VAL A 418 -3.61 -14.34 -4.66
CA VAL A 418 -2.98 -14.47 -5.98
C VAL A 418 -2.90 -15.96 -6.37
N GLY A 419 -3.56 -16.33 -7.46
CA GLY A 419 -3.56 -17.68 -8.03
C GLY A 419 -2.44 -17.93 -9.05
N GLU A 420 -2.09 -16.93 -9.86
CA GLU A 420 -1.03 -17.01 -10.88
C GLU A 420 -0.36 -15.63 -11.07
N VAL A 421 0.96 -15.62 -11.23
CA VAL A 421 1.72 -14.43 -11.68
C VAL A 421 1.72 -14.43 -13.21
N GLY A 422 1.25 -13.33 -13.81
CA GLY A 422 1.12 -13.14 -15.25
C GLY A 422 2.42 -12.64 -15.89
N ASP A 423 2.41 -11.42 -16.44
CA ASP A 423 3.62 -10.82 -17.01
C ASP A 423 4.49 -10.18 -15.90
N THR A 424 5.66 -10.76 -15.64
CA THR A 424 6.60 -10.24 -14.62
C THR A 424 7.12 -8.84 -14.94
N SER A 425 7.09 -8.41 -16.21
CA SER A 425 7.45 -7.04 -16.59
C SER A 425 6.38 -5.99 -16.26
N GLY A 426 5.20 -6.42 -15.79
CA GLY A 426 4.14 -5.53 -15.35
C GLY A 426 4.38 -4.91 -13.97
N PHE A 427 5.33 -5.39 -13.17
CA PHE A 427 5.64 -4.84 -11.85
C PHE A 427 6.75 -3.79 -11.96
N ASN A 428 6.55 -2.62 -11.36
CA ASN A 428 7.46 -1.48 -11.48
C ASN A 428 7.59 -0.77 -10.13
N PHE A 429 8.79 -0.34 -9.75
CA PHE A 429 8.92 0.70 -8.71
C PHE A 429 9.32 2.03 -9.34
N TYR A 430 9.03 3.14 -8.68
CA TYR A 430 9.52 4.45 -9.08
C TYR A 430 10.25 5.17 -7.94
N ASP A 431 11.28 5.93 -8.30
CA ASP A 431 12.07 6.73 -7.35
C ASP A 431 11.50 8.15 -7.16
N GLY A 432 12.05 8.88 -6.19
CA GLY A 432 11.67 10.28 -5.92
C GLY A 432 11.99 11.29 -7.05
N THR A 433 12.38 10.84 -8.24
CA THR A 433 12.48 11.65 -9.47
C THR A 433 11.39 11.32 -10.49
N GLY A 434 10.54 10.33 -10.22
CA GLY A 434 9.55 9.78 -11.16
C GLY A 434 10.14 8.75 -12.14
N THR A 435 11.35 8.25 -11.90
CA THR A 435 11.97 7.25 -12.79
C THR A 435 11.47 5.85 -12.44
N GLU A 436 10.68 5.24 -13.34
CA GLU A 436 10.26 3.83 -13.25
C GLU A 436 11.43 2.86 -13.51
N THR A 437 11.37 1.70 -12.86
CA THR A 437 12.26 0.56 -13.09
C THR A 437 11.46 -0.74 -13.08
N ASP A 438 11.43 -1.42 -14.23
CA ASP A 438 10.78 -2.72 -14.45
C ASP A 438 11.36 -3.81 -13.54
N ALA A 439 10.51 -4.67 -13.00
CA ALA A 439 10.93 -5.86 -12.28
C ALA A 439 11.68 -6.85 -13.17
N GLN A 440 12.70 -7.49 -12.60
CA GLN A 440 13.39 -8.60 -13.23
C GLN A 440 12.69 -9.94 -12.92
N GLU A 441 12.18 -10.08 -11.70
CA GLU A 441 11.61 -11.34 -11.24
C GLU A 441 10.54 -11.12 -10.16
N VAL A 442 9.59 -12.04 -10.10
CA VAL A 442 8.41 -12.00 -9.21
C VAL A 442 8.18 -13.40 -8.66
N ALA A 443 8.04 -13.52 -7.35
CA ALA A 443 7.80 -14.78 -6.66
C ALA A 443 6.67 -14.63 -5.63
N THR A 444 5.90 -15.70 -5.40
CA THR A 444 4.89 -15.74 -4.32
C THR A 444 5.54 -15.82 -2.94
N THR A 445 4.78 -15.54 -1.87
CA THR A 445 5.24 -15.70 -0.47
C THR A 445 4.39 -16.73 0.30
N ASP A 446 4.63 -16.88 1.61
CA ASP A 446 3.75 -17.66 2.51
C ASP A 446 2.36 -17.05 2.68
N ASP A 447 2.24 -15.72 2.51
CA ASP A 447 0.94 -15.06 2.43
C ASP A 447 0.47 -15.09 0.97
N PRO A 448 -0.65 -15.79 0.65
CA PRO A 448 -1.15 -15.86 -0.72
C PRO A 448 -1.59 -14.50 -1.29
N THR A 449 -1.71 -13.45 -0.47
CA THR A 449 -1.96 -12.09 -0.96
C THR A 449 -0.69 -11.32 -1.31
N THR A 450 0.51 -11.81 -0.95
CA THR A 450 1.76 -11.05 -1.06
C THR A 450 2.76 -11.69 -2.02
N LEU A 451 3.32 -10.87 -2.91
CA LEU A 451 4.39 -11.21 -3.86
C LEU A 451 5.70 -10.50 -3.50
N SER A 452 6.82 -11.20 -3.65
CA SER A 452 8.18 -10.63 -3.57
C SER A 452 8.67 -10.31 -4.98
N VAL A 453 9.04 -9.06 -5.22
CA VAL A 453 9.41 -8.52 -6.54
C VAL A 453 10.82 -7.96 -6.49
N SER A 454 11.71 -8.44 -7.35
CA SER A 454 13.11 -8.02 -7.43
C SER A 454 13.44 -7.27 -8.73
N PHE A 455 14.49 -6.44 -8.68
CA PHE A 455 14.86 -5.47 -9.71
C PHE A 455 16.35 -5.62 -10.08
N GLU A 456 16.83 -4.93 -11.13
CA GLU A 456 18.22 -5.07 -11.58
C GLU A 456 19.25 -4.77 -10.48
N GLU A 457 20.33 -5.57 -10.44
CA GLU A 457 21.44 -5.42 -9.50
C GLU A 457 22.04 -4.00 -9.58
N GLY A 458 21.83 -3.22 -8.51
CA GLY A 458 22.28 -1.82 -8.43
C GLY A 458 21.18 -0.76 -8.51
N ALA A 459 19.89 -1.14 -8.61
CA ALA A 459 18.76 -0.20 -8.62
C ALA A 459 18.56 0.60 -7.29
N ASN A 460 19.27 0.26 -6.21
CA ASN A 460 19.22 0.91 -4.88
C ASN A 460 17.83 0.99 -4.23
N VAL A 461 16.92 0.10 -4.64
CA VAL A 461 15.47 0.07 -4.34
C VAL A 461 15.13 0.37 -2.88
N SER A 462 15.85 -0.24 -1.94
CA SER A 462 15.66 -0.06 -0.48
C SER A 462 15.83 1.38 0.01
N THR A 463 16.47 2.26 -0.78
CA THR A 463 16.77 3.66 -0.43
C THR A 463 16.18 4.70 -1.40
N THR A 464 15.84 4.32 -2.63
CA THR A 464 15.39 5.24 -3.69
C THR A 464 13.91 5.14 -3.98
N ALA A 465 13.30 3.96 -3.84
CA ALA A 465 11.90 3.74 -4.16
C ALA A 465 10.99 4.54 -3.23
N VAL A 466 10.02 5.26 -3.80
CA VAL A 466 9.00 6.02 -3.06
C VAL A 466 7.59 5.47 -3.29
N GLY A 467 7.35 4.78 -4.40
CA GLY A 467 6.12 4.05 -4.71
C GLY A 467 6.38 2.97 -5.77
N GLY A 468 5.32 2.33 -6.22
CA GLY A 468 5.37 1.36 -7.32
C GLY A 468 4.00 1.03 -7.88
N SER A 469 3.99 0.42 -9.04
CA SER A 469 2.79 0.14 -9.82
C SER A 469 2.79 -1.28 -10.39
N VAL A 470 1.60 -1.77 -10.72
CA VAL A 470 1.36 -3.07 -11.32
C VAL A 470 0.49 -2.87 -12.57
N ASP A 471 0.96 -3.34 -13.72
CA ASP A 471 0.24 -3.26 -14.99
C ASP A 471 -0.89 -4.30 -15.06
N ALA A 472 -1.90 -4.04 -15.88
CA ALA A 472 -3.00 -4.96 -16.09
C ALA A 472 -2.51 -6.36 -16.52
N ASN A 473 -3.11 -7.42 -15.98
CA ASN A 473 -2.77 -8.83 -16.23
C ASN A 473 -1.37 -9.28 -15.74
N ALA A 474 -0.70 -8.52 -14.87
CA ALA A 474 0.51 -8.96 -14.18
C ALA A 474 0.22 -9.97 -13.05
N VAL A 475 -1.02 -9.97 -12.54
CA VAL A 475 -1.52 -10.83 -11.46
C VAL A 475 -2.88 -11.41 -11.86
N VAL A 476 -3.12 -12.67 -11.45
CA VAL A 476 -4.40 -13.36 -11.59
C VAL A 476 -4.82 -13.89 -10.23
N GLY A 477 -6.05 -13.59 -9.81
CA GLY A 477 -6.63 -14.06 -8.56
C GLY A 477 -7.02 -15.54 -8.58
N THR A 478 -7.68 -16.00 -7.51
CA THR A 478 -8.12 -17.39 -7.38
C THR A 478 -9.56 -17.66 -7.84
N ASP A 479 -10.41 -16.65 -8.07
CA ASP A 479 -11.78 -16.80 -8.56
C ASP A 479 -11.85 -16.96 -10.09
N THR A 480 -11.39 -18.12 -10.53
CA THR A 480 -11.53 -18.65 -11.90
C THR A 480 -12.98 -18.76 -12.43
N THR A 481 -14.00 -18.24 -11.73
CA THR A 481 -15.39 -18.21 -12.18
C THR A 481 -15.83 -16.88 -12.80
N ARG A 482 -15.03 -15.80 -12.68
CA ARG A 482 -15.26 -14.50 -13.34
C ARG A 482 -15.05 -14.60 -14.87
N GLU A 483 -15.70 -13.73 -15.65
CA GLU A 483 -15.74 -13.81 -17.14
C GLU A 483 -14.55 -13.11 -17.83
N ASP A 484 -13.90 -12.19 -17.13
CA ASP A 484 -12.63 -11.52 -17.49
C ASP A 484 -11.40 -12.40 -17.25
N GLY A 485 -11.49 -13.36 -16.33
CA GLY A 485 -10.41 -14.25 -15.95
C GLY A 485 -9.72 -13.88 -14.63
N ASP A 486 -10.31 -12.98 -13.83
CA ASP A 486 -9.79 -12.59 -12.51
C ASP A 486 -8.41 -11.91 -12.55
N VAL A 487 -8.17 -11.13 -13.61
CA VAL A 487 -6.90 -10.44 -13.86
C VAL A 487 -6.90 -9.04 -13.25
N ASN A 488 -5.80 -8.65 -12.61
CA ASN A 488 -5.67 -7.31 -12.04
C ASN A 488 -5.81 -6.23 -13.12
N GLN A 489 -6.31 -5.07 -12.71
CA GLN A 489 -6.30 -3.84 -13.49
C GLN A 489 -5.02 -3.02 -13.17
N PRO A 490 -4.69 -1.96 -13.95
CA PRO A 490 -3.55 -1.10 -13.61
C PRO A 490 -3.74 -0.49 -12.23
N ASP A 491 -2.69 -0.54 -11.41
CA ASP A 491 -2.74 -0.09 -10.02
C ASP A 491 -1.41 0.50 -9.56
N GLU A 492 -1.46 1.34 -8.52
CA GLU A 492 -0.30 2.10 -8.04
C GLU A 492 -0.45 2.49 -6.57
N VAL A 493 0.62 2.32 -5.80
CA VAL A 493 0.64 2.61 -4.36
C VAL A 493 1.98 3.19 -3.91
N GLU A 494 1.92 4.26 -3.10
CA GLU A 494 3.08 4.78 -2.36
C GLU A 494 3.66 3.73 -1.37
N ILE A 495 4.99 3.66 -1.26
CA ILE A 495 5.64 2.74 -0.31
C ILE A 495 5.44 3.26 1.11
N THR A 496 4.48 2.67 1.82
CA THR A 496 4.16 3.00 3.21
C THR A 496 4.85 2.04 4.19
N GLY A 497 5.40 2.61 5.28
CA GLY A 497 5.94 1.85 6.40
C GLY A 497 7.45 1.55 6.38
N ASN A 498 7.94 1.11 7.54
CA ASN A 498 9.25 0.51 7.70
C ASN A 498 9.16 -1.00 7.39
N GLU A 499 10.30 -1.59 7.02
CA GLU A 499 10.51 -3.01 6.68
C GLU A 499 9.54 -3.99 7.38
N SER A 500 8.70 -4.68 6.60
CA SER A 500 7.57 -5.47 7.08
C SER A 500 7.93 -6.93 7.40
N ILE A 501 8.72 -7.56 6.52
CA ILE A 501 9.44 -8.79 6.83
C ILE A 501 10.78 -8.39 7.43
N GLN A 502 10.95 -8.68 8.73
CA GLN A 502 12.25 -8.77 9.38
C GLN A 502 12.60 -10.27 9.44
N CYS A 503 13.49 -10.74 8.57
CA CYS A 503 14.29 -11.92 8.93
C CYS A 503 14.95 -11.60 10.27
N GLY A 504 14.83 -12.49 11.26
CA GLY A 504 15.12 -12.16 12.66
C GLY A 504 16.48 -11.47 12.77
N ASN A 505 16.52 -10.24 13.29
CA ASN A 505 17.72 -9.39 13.26
C ASN A 505 18.94 -10.21 13.66
N ALA A 506 19.92 -10.30 12.76
CA ALA A 506 21.17 -10.99 13.02
C ALA A 506 21.71 -10.53 14.37
N THR A 507 21.95 -11.50 15.25
CA THR A 507 22.38 -11.24 16.61
C THR A 507 23.64 -10.40 16.54
N THR A 508 23.60 -9.18 17.05
CA THR A 508 24.80 -8.33 17.10
C THR A 508 25.77 -8.93 18.08
N VAL A 509 26.62 -9.84 17.59
CA VAL A 509 27.78 -10.34 18.31
C VAL A 509 28.66 -9.12 18.62
N GLU A 510 29.18 -9.05 19.85
CA GLU A 510 30.28 -8.11 20.11
C GLU A 510 31.47 -8.51 19.21
N ASN A 511 32.38 -7.59 18.89
CA ASN A 511 33.50 -7.96 18.00
C ASN A 511 34.37 -9.03 18.70
N GLY A 512 34.15 -10.30 18.34
CA GLY A 512 35.11 -11.36 18.58
C GLY A 512 36.42 -11.02 17.89
N SER A 513 37.49 -11.53 18.47
CA SER A 513 38.61 -11.99 17.68
C SER A 513 38.49 -13.50 17.77
N GLY A 514 38.10 -14.17 16.70
CA GLY A 514 38.10 -15.61 16.69
C GLY A 514 39.53 -16.18 16.80
N PRO A 515 39.67 -17.51 16.84
CA PRO A 515 40.95 -18.18 17.04
C PRO A 515 41.92 -18.03 15.85
N THR A 516 41.46 -17.53 14.69
CA THR A 516 42.27 -17.42 13.48
C THR A 516 42.41 -15.98 12.96
N ALA A 517 43.28 -15.80 11.96
CA ALA A 517 43.37 -14.57 11.19
C ALA A 517 42.41 -14.52 9.98
N ALA A 518 41.71 -15.63 9.71
CA ALA A 518 40.65 -15.71 8.72
C ALA A 518 39.32 -15.23 9.33
N PRO A 519 38.24 -15.08 8.55
CA PRO A 519 36.93 -14.84 9.13
C PRO A 519 36.46 -16.09 9.86
N ASP A 520 36.16 -15.92 11.15
CA ASP A 520 35.70 -16.99 12.03
C ASP A 520 34.17 -16.89 12.21
N LEU A 521 33.48 -18.03 12.06
CA LEU A 521 32.01 -18.11 12.13
C LEU A 521 31.53 -17.99 13.60
N GLU A 522 30.82 -16.91 13.93
CA GLU A 522 30.38 -16.61 15.31
C GLU A 522 28.95 -17.07 15.61
N ALA A 523 28.03 -16.98 14.63
CA ALA A 523 26.61 -17.22 14.87
C ALA A 523 25.85 -17.61 13.60
N ILE A 524 24.83 -18.47 13.75
CA ILE A 524 23.88 -18.81 12.70
C ILE A 524 22.45 -18.57 13.19
N ASP A 525 21.75 -17.63 12.55
CA ASP A 525 20.41 -17.22 12.94
C ASP A 525 19.59 -16.68 11.75
N GLY A 526 18.59 -15.82 12.01
CA GLY A 526 17.84 -15.13 10.95
C GLY A 526 16.90 -15.99 10.11
N PHE A 527 16.65 -17.24 10.50
CA PHE A 527 15.75 -18.19 9.83
C PHE A 527 14.43 -17.54 9.39
N CYS A 528 14.23 -17.38 8.09
CA CYS A 528 13.01 -16.86 7.47
C CYS A 528 12.69 -17.64 6.18
N THR A 529 11.41 -17.79 5.85
CA THR A 529 10.97 -18.49 4.63
C THR A 529 10.69 -17.49 3.49
N GLY A 530 10.93 -17.93 2.26
CA GLY A 530 10.55 -17.19 1.05
C GLY A 530 11.01 -17.89 -0.22
N ASN A 531 10.76 -17.28 -1.37
CA ASN A 531 10.97 -17.90 -2.67
C ASN A 531 12.06 -17.14 -3.46
N LEU A 532 13.28 -17.69 -3.47
CA LEU A 532 14.36 -17.24 -4.33
C LEU A 532 14.18 -17.83 -5.73
N ALA A 533 13.38 -17.18 -6.58
CA ALA A 533 13.72 -16.93 -7.98
C ALA A 533 14.44 -18.08 -8.75
N SER A 534 15.78 -18.11 -8.64
CA SER A 534 16.68 -19.11 -9.27
C SER A 534 16.50 -20.57 -8.80
N ILE A 535 15.72 -20.81 -7.75
CA ILE A 535 15.47 -22.09 -7.09
C ILE A 535 13.97 -22.36 -7.08
N ASN A 536 13.54 -23.49 -7.65
CA ASN A 536 12.11 -23.83 -7.70
C ASN A 536 11.61 -24.32 -6.32
N GLY A 537 10.63 -23.61 -5.76
CA GLY A 537 9.94 -23.98 -4.52
C GLY A 537 10.10 -22.90 -3.46
N GLN A 538 9.80 -23.25 -2.21
CA GLN A 538 10.08 -22.44 -1.04
C GLN A 538 11.46 -22.75 -0.50
N GLN A 539 12.17 -21.73 -0.03
CA GLN A 539 13.46 -21.84 0.63
C GLN A 539 13.37 -21.29 2.04
N THR A 540 14.25 -21.83 2.89
CA THR A 540 14.65 -21.17 4.14
C THR A 540 15.89 -20.34 3.87
N PHE A 541 15.86 -19.07 4.23
CA PHE A 541 17.04 -18.21 4.29
C PHE A 541 17.60 -18.20 5.70
N VAL A 542 18.92 -18.32 5.81
CA VAL A 542 19.64 -18.35 7.09
C VAL A 542 20.86 -17.43 7.01
N ASN A 543 21.12 -16.70 8.08
CA ASN A 543 22.25 -15.79 8.23
C ASN A 543 23.43 -16.50 8.91
N PHE A 544 24.60 -16.42 8.31
CA PHE A 544 25.89 -16.85 8.84
C PHE A 544 26.69 -15.60 9.18
N THR A 545 26.93 -15.33 10.45
CA THR A 545 27.64 -14.13 10.93
C THR A 545 29.06 -14.48 11.35
N PHE A 546 30.01 -13.69 10.86
CA PHE A 546 31.46 -13.83 11.06
C PHE A 546 32.03 -12.67 11.88
N ASP A 547 33.15 -12.94 12.57
CA ASP A 547 33.87 -11.98 13.40
C ASP A 547 34.40 -10.75 12.63
N GLN A 548 34.61 -10.89 11.33
CA GLN A 548 35.04 -9.82 10.43
C GLN A 548 34.38 -9.89 9.03
N PRO A 549 34.37 -8.77 8.26
CA PRO A 549 33.77 -8.76 6.93
C PRO A 549 34.47 -9.68 5.91
N VAL A 550 33.67 -10.41 5.12
CA VAL A 550 34.15 -11.53 4.29
C VAL A 550 34.11 -11.26 2.77
N ASP A 551 35.04 -11.87 2.04
CA ASP A 551 35.06 -12.03 0.58
C ASP A 551 34.70 -13.48 0.25
N ILE A 552 33.54 -13.71 -0.38
CA ILE A 552 33.02 -15.05 -0.65
C ILE A 552 33.81 -15.70 -1.80
N ARG A 553 34.30 -16.92 -1.57
CA ARG A 553 35.10 -17.74 -2.49
C ARG A 553 34.38 -19.01 -2.96
N GLY A 554 33.60 -19.63 -2.07
CA GLY A 554 32.81 -20.82 -2.33
C GLY A 554 31.42 -20.53 -2.90
N GLY A 555 30.67 -21.60 -3.19
CA GLY A 555 29.25 -21.50 -3.56
C GLY A 555 28.33 -21.71 -2.34
N ALA A 556 27.02 -21.53 -2.52
CA ALA A 556 26.04 -21.73 -1.45
C ALA A 556 26.11 -23.14 -0.82
N GLY A 557 26.40 -24.17 -1.61
CA GLY A 557 26.53 -25.56 -1.14
C GLY A 557 27.73 -25.85 -0.23
N ASN A 558 28.60 -24.86 0.02
CA ASN A 558 29.64 -24.95 1.05
C ASN A 558 29.13 -24.52 2.44
N PHE A 559 27.92 -23.97 2.51
CA PHE A 559 27.22 -23.61 3.75
C PHE A 559 26.18 -24.69 4.02
N GLN A 560 26.19 -25.26 5.22
CA GLN A 560 25.40 -26.45 5.57
C GLN A 560 24.69 -26.24 6.90
N LEU A 561 23.56 -26.91 7.10
CA LEU A 561 22.88 -26.96 8.40
C LEU A 561 22.76 -28.43 8.84
N VAL A 562 23.08 -28.70 10.10
CA VAL A 562 23.09 -30.04 10.70
C VAL A 562 21.78 -30.24 11.47
N PRO A 563 20.93 -31.22 11.11
CA PRO A 563 19.69 -31.47 11.83
C PRO A 563 19.92 -31.99 13.25
N VAL A 564 19.05 -31.63 14.20
CA VAL A 564 19.09 -32.13 15.59
C VAL A 564 18.95 -33.65 15.65
N ASP A 565 18.08 -34.23 14.81
CA ASP A 565 18.00 -35.68 14.60
C ASP A 565 18.01 -35.99 13.10
N SER A 566 19.05 -36.66 12.61
CA SER A 566 19.19 -37.04 11.20
C SER A 566 18.03 -37.91 10.69
N THR A 567 17.34 -38.64 11.58
CA THR A 567 16.29 -39.59 11.18
C THR A 567 15.02 -38.95 10.60
N ASP A 568 14.72 -37.69 10.95
CA ASP A 568 13.55 -36.99 10.43
C ASP A 568 13.77 -36.44 9.00
N PHE A 569 15.02 -36.40 8.52
CA PHE A 569 15.44 -35.77 7.25
C PHE A 569 16.23 -36.71 6.31
N GLU A 570 15.86 -38.00 6.27
CA GLU A 570 16.52 -39.06 5.47
C GLU A 570 18.07 -39.14 5.66
N ASN A 571 18.56 -38.68 6.81
CA ASN A 571 19.97 -38.56 7.18
C ASN A 571 20.83 -37.72 6.22
N GLN A 572 20.30 -36.61 5.71
CA GLN A 572 21.04 -35.63 4.90
C GLN A 572 21.31 -34.35 5.69
N LEU A 573 22.45 -33.70 5.38
CA LEU A 573 22.69 -32.31 5.75
C LEU A 573 21.85 -31.42 4.83
N PHE A 574 21.40 -30.27 5.35
CA PHE A 574 20.77 -29.27 4.48
C PHE A 574 21.89 -28.45 3.81
N ASP A 575 22.25 -28.82 2.58
CA ASP A 575 23.19 -28.05 1.76
C ASP A 575 22.54 -26.76 1.24
N GLY A 576 23.25 -25.64 1.33
CA GLY A 576 22.85 -24.38 0.70
C GLY A 576 22.74 -24.50 -0.82
N GLN A 577 21.83 -23.74 -1.41
CA GLN A 577 21.40 -23.91 -2.80
C GLN A 577 21.61 -22.63 -3.62
N GLY A 578 21.86 -22.81 -4.92
CA GLY A 578 22.04 -21.69 -5.85
C GLY A 578 23.36 -20.94 -5.64
N GLU A 579 23.28 -19.60 -5.67
CA GLU A 579 24.36 -18.70 -5.29
C GLU A 579 24.08 -18.12 -3.89
N VAL A 580 25.12 -17.62 -3.22
CA VAL A 580 24.97 -16.99 -1.91
C VAL A 580 24.15 -15.71 -2.09
N VAL A 581 23.04 -15.60 -1.36
CA VAL A 581 21.98 -14.61 -1.60
C VAL A 581 22.50 -13.19 -1.40
N ALA A 582 23.26 -12.96 -0.32
CA ALA A 582 24.01 -11.72 -0.12
C ALA A 582 25.06 -11.84 1.00
N GLY A 583 25.69 -10.70 1.30
CA GLY A 583 26.61 -10.54 2.43
C GLY A 583 28.08 -10.39 2.04
N ASN A 584 28.40 -10.47 0.73
CA ASN A 584 29.76 -10.26 0.26
C ASN A 584 30.26 -8.85 0.62
N GLY A 585 31.42 -8.76 1.25
CA GLY A 585 31.95 -7.50 1.80
C GLY A 585 31.42 -7.13 3.19
N THR A 586 30.63 -7.98 3.84
CA THR A 586 30.00 -7.73 5.15
C THR A 586 30.30 -8.84 6.15
N LYS A 587 29.93 -8.66 7.43
CA LYS A 587 30.04 -9.70 8.46
C LYS A 587 28.98 -10.81 8.34
N THR A 588 27.84 -10.57 7.70
CA THR A 588 26.71 -11.50 7.71
C THR A 588 26.38 -11.94 6.29
N VAL A 589 26.39 -13.25 6.07
CA VAL A 589 26.16 -13.90 4.79
C VAL A 589 24.83 -14.63 4.82
N THR A 590 23.93 -14.32 3.89
CA THR A 590 22.61 -14.96 3.82
C THR A 590 22.61 -16.04 2.74
N VAL A 591 22.16 -17.24 3.11
CA VAL A 591 22.16 -18.43 2.24
C VAL A 591 20.76 -19.05 2.20
N ALA A 592 20.34 -19.49 1.00
CA ALA A 592 19.07 -20.18 0.78
C ALA A 592 19.23 -21.71 0.86
N PHE A 593 18.27 -22.39 1.47
CA PHE A 593 18.18 -23.85 1.62
C PHE A 593 16.85 -24.34 1.05
N ALA A 594 16.84 -25.43 0.27
CA ALA A 594 15.64 -25.89 -0.46
C ALA A 594 14.58 -26.60 0.40
N GLU A 595 14.82 -26.76 1.71
CA GLU A 595 13.87 -27.38 2.63
C GLU A 595 13.31 -26.33 3.59
N ASN A 596 12.08 -26.58 4.08
CA ASN A 596 11.47 -25.75 5.13
C ASN A 596 12.06 -26.17 6.47
N VAL A 597 13.18 -25.55 6.82
CA VAL A 597 13.99 -25.82 8.00
C VAL A 597 13.72 -24.73 9.03
N THR A 598 13.31 -25.08 10.24
CA THR A 598 13.18 -24.11 11.32
C THR A 598 14.43 -24.11 12.20
N GLN A 599 14.64 -23.03 12.96
CA GLN A 599 15.75 -22.96 13.93
C GLN A 599 15.73 -24.13 14.93
N SER A 600 14.54 -24.66 15.28
CA SER A 600 14.42 -25.82 16.18
C SER A 600 14.73 -27.18 15.55
N ASP A 601 14.87 -27.24 14.23
CA ASP A 601 15.22 -28.48 13.51
C ASP A 601 16.75 -28.61 13.33
N VAL A 602 17.51 -27.52 13.55
CA VAL A 602 18.96 -27.42 13.32
C VAL A 602 19.71 -27.34 14.66
N ALA A 603 20.69 -28.22 14.86
CA ALA A 603 21.57 -28.18 16.03
C ALA A 603 22.64 -27.09 15.87
N ARG A 604 23.37 -27.16 14.75
CA ARG A 604 24.47 -26.26 14.37
C ARG A 604 24.51 -26.12 12.85
N GLY A 605 25.19 -25.09 12.36
CA GLY A 605 25.49 -24.99 10.93
C GLY A 605 27.00 -24.88 10.68
N PHE A 606 27.38 -25.10 9.42
CA PHE A 606 28.75 -25.28 8.98
C PHE A 606 29.09 -24.40 7.78
N VAL A 607 30.37 -24.04 7.72
CA VAL A 607 31.00 -23.47 6.53
C VAL A 607 32.25 -24.30 6.23
N ASP A 608 32.31 -24.91 5.05
CA ASP A 608 33.51 -25.66 4.61
C ASP A 608 34.73 -24.73 4.48
N ALA A 609 35.93 -25.29 4.60
CA ALA A 609 37.18 -24.55 4.42
C ALA A 609 37.30 -23.89 3.02
N ASP A 610 38.07 -22.81 2.91
CA ASP A 610 38.27 -22.03 1.67
C ASP A 610 36.99 -21.37 1.10
N THR A 611 35.89 -21.29 1.86
CA THR A 611 34.60 -20.75 1.40
C THR A 611 34.51 -19.23 1.51
N VAL A 612 35.11 -18.64 2.54
CA VAL A 612 35.21 -17.20 2.76
C VAL A 612 36.65 -16.79 3.07
N ALA A 613 37.00 -15.54 2.78
CA ALA A 613 38.33 -14.98 3.03
C ALA A 613 38.24 -13.56 3.59
N ALA A 614 39.29 -13.08 4.24
CA ALA A 614 39.36 -11.67 4.65
C ALA A 614 39.41 -10.73 3.40
N LEU A 615 38.77 -9.56 3.46
CA LEU A 615 38.67 -8.64 2.32
C LEU A 615 40.02 -8.05 1.83
N ASP A 616 41.01 -7.91 2.71
CA ASP A 616 42.25 -7.19 2.42
C ASP A 616 43.48 -8.12 2.36
N GLY A 617 43.98 -8.40 1.14
CA GLY A 617 45.21 -9.16 0.96
C GLY A 617 45.67 -9.35 -0.49
N GLN A 618 46.95 -9.68 -0.70
CA GLN A 618 47.42 -10.27 -1.97
C GLN A 618 47.21 -11.79 -2.03
N SER A 619 46.97 -12.40 -0.87
CA SER A 619 46.50 -13.76 -0.64
C SER A 619 45.91 -13.72 0.78
N PRO A 620 44.66 -13.26 0.94
CA PRO A 620 44.04 -13.20 2.26
C PRO A 620 43.90 -14.60 2.86
N PRO A 621 43.95 -14.76 4.19
CA PRO A 621 43.61 -16.02 4.84
C PRO A 621 42.15 -16.39 4.55
N THR A 622 41.93 -17.68 4.39
CA THR A 622 40.63 -18.32 4.17
C THR A 622 40.19 -19.05 5.45
N ASN A 623 38.89 -19.17 5.66
CA ASN A 623 38.37 -19.88 6.83
C ASN A 623 38.81 -21.36 6.81
N PRO A 624 39.13 -21.96 7.98
CA PRO A 624 39.09 -23.42 8.13
C PRO A 624 37.63 -23.89 8.11
N LYS A 625 37.38 -25.20 8.14
CA LYS A 625 36.03 -25.71 8.35
C LYS A 625 35.57 -25.31 9.74
N GLN A 626 34.39 -24.72 9.87
CA GLN A 626 33.90 -24.11 11.12
C GLN A 626 32.43 -24.39 11.38
N ALA A 627 32.10 -24.45 12.67
CA ALA A 627 30.75 -24.65 13.19
C ALA A 627 30.23 -23.41 13.93
N ALA A 628 28.90 -23.26 14.00
CA ALA A 628 28.27 -22.44 15.03
C ALA A 628 26.93 -23.02 15.46
N ASP A 629 26.66 -22.97 16.77
CA ASP A 629 25.43 -23.46 17.38
C ASP A 629 24.20 -22.66 16.94
N VAL A 630 23.09 -23.38 16.74
CA VAL A 630 21.80 -22.83 16.33
C VAL A 630 20.72 -23.15 17.37
N SER A 631 20.68 -24.40 17.84
CA SER A 631 19.79 -24.86 18.91
C SER A 631 20.37 -26.12 19.59
N ASN A 632 19.71 -26.60 20.65
CA ASN A 632 20.13 -27.79 21.41
C ASN A 632 21.59 -27.76 21.93
N ASP A 633 22.12 -26.54 22.15
CA ASP A 633 23.51 -26.28 22.52
C ASP A 633 24.51 -26.99 21.59
N GLY A 634 24.24 -26.96 20.27
CA GLY A 634 25.09 -27.56 19.23
C GLY A 634 24.90 -29.06 19.00
N ASN A 635 24.32 -29.78 19.97
CA ASN A 635 24.28 -31.24 20.00
C ASN A 635 23.24 -31.85 19.03
N THR A 636 23.56 -33.01 18.49
CA THR A 636 22.72 -33.85 17.63
C THR A 636 22.30 -35.14 18.35
N ALA A 637 21.71 -36.09 17.61
CA ALA A 637 21.39 -37.43 18.08
C ALA A 637 22.44 -38.50 17.71
N ASN A 638 23.60 -38.07 17.19
CA ASN A 638 24.74 -38.89 16.76
C ASN A 638 26.00 -38.46 17.56
N PRO A 639 27.16 -39.15 17.46
CA PRO A 639 28.35 -38.74 18.21
C PRO A 639 28.84 -37.35 17.80
N ASP A 640 28.97 -36.46 18.78
CA ASP A 640 29.45 -35.08 18.59
C ASP A 640 30.82 -34.89 19.25
N LEU A 641 31.63 -34.01 18.68
CA LEU A 641 32.96 -33.65 19.18
C LEU A 641 32.80 -32.67 20.34
N VAL A 642 33.29 -33.06 21.53
CA VAL A 642 33.16 -32.27 22.76
C VAL A 642 34.44 -31.52 23.09
N SER A 643 35.61 -32.09 22.80
CA SER A 643 36.89 -31.39 22.99
C SER A 643 37.99 -31.91 22.08
N VAL A 644 38.94 -31.02 21.78
CA VAL A 644 40.20 -31.34 21.14
C VAL A 644 41.35 -30.89 22.03
N SER A 645 42.17 -31.82 22.52
CA SER A 645 43.24 -31.52 23.49
C SER A 645 44.62 -32.11 23.12
N PRO A 646 45.74 -31.48 23.51
CA PRO A 646 47.08 -31.99 23.21
C PRO A 646 47.38 -33.38 23.82
N GLY A 647 47.68 -34.35 22.95
CA GLY A 647 48.13 -35.69 23.33
C GLY A 647 49.66 -35.86 23.38
N GLY A 648 50.38 -35.03 22.63
CA GLY A 648 51.83 -35.02 22.46
C GLY A 648 52.23 -34.08 21.30
N THR A 649 53.52 -33.94 20.99
CA THR A 649 54.02 -32.92 20.02
C THR A 649 53.34 -32.94 18.65
N ASP A 650 53.04 -34.14 18.13
CA ASP A 650 52.39 -34.35 16.83
C ASP A 650 51.04 -35.08 16.99
N GLN A 651 50.39 -34.93 18.15
CA GLN A 651 49.22 -35.72 18.54
C GLN A 651 48.18 -34.85 19.25
N LEU A 652 46.92 -34.94 18.79
CA LEU A 652 45.74 -34.45 19.49
C LEU A 652 44.89 -35.62 20.00
N ARG A 653 43.95 -35.31 20.89
CA ARG A 653 42.90 -36.21 21.37
C ARG A 653 41.57 -35.56 21.06
N PHE A 654 40.72 -36.28 20.36
CA PHE A 654 39.36 -35.89 20.04
C PHE A 654 38.46 -36.71 20.97
N GLU A 655 37.71 -36.02 21.83
CA GLU A 655 36.76 -36.61 22.77
C GLU A 655 35.34 -36.36 22.27
N PHE A 656 34.54 -37.42 22.21
CA PHE A 656 33.15 -37.38 21.78
C PHE A 656 32.20 -37.49 22.98
N ASP A 657 30.95 -37.04 22.82
CA ASP A 657 29.92 -37.07 23.86
C ASP A 657 29.50 -38.51 24.25
N GLU A 658 29.66 -39.47 23.33
CA GLU A 658 29.37 -40.90 23.55
C GLU A 658 30.48 -41.91 23.14
N GLU A 659 30.20 -43.21 23.29
CA GLU A 659 31.18 -44.28 23.08
C GLU A 659 31.37 -44.63 21.59
N ILE A 660 32.56 -44.39 21.04
CA ILE A 660 32.85 -44.75 19.65
C ILE A 660 33.05 -46.27 19.50
N THR A 661 32.30 -46.94 18.62
CA THR A 661 32.43 -48.38 18.30
C THR A 661 33.38 -48.67 17.13
N GLU A 662 33.51 -47.78 16.15
CA GLU A 662 34.49 -47.87 15.05
C GLU A 662 35.01 -46.47 14.66
N PRO A 663 36.33 -46.20 14.65
CA PRO A 663 36.87 -44.99 14.04
C PRO A 663 36.97 -45.20 12.53
N GLY A 664 36.67 -44.14 11.76
CA GLY A 664 36.73 -44.10 10.31
C GLY A 664 38.14 -44.02 9.74
N ASP A 665 38.27 -43.46 8.53
CA ASP A 665 39.57 -43.22 7.91
C ASP A 665 40.25 -41.97 8.50
N THR A 666 41.57 -41.90 8.39
CA THR A 666 42.40 -40.77 8.84
C THR A 666 42.00 -39.45 8.18
N SER A 667 41.39 -39.48 6.99
CA SER A 667 41.02 -38.26 6.25
C SER A 667 39.87 -37.46 6.86
N GLY A 668 39.14 -38.01 7.84
CA GLY A 668 38.01 -37.31 8.49
C GLY A 668 38.39 -36.60 9.79
N PHE A 669 39.67 -36.40 10.08
CA PHE A 669 40.16 -35.71 11.28
C PHE A 669 41.23 -34.70 10.90
N ASN A 670 40.98 -33.42 11.19
CA ASN A 670 41.84 -32.31 10.82
C ASN A 670 42.16 -31.46 12.06
N PHE A 671 43.28 -30.74 12.03
CA PHE A 671 43.48 -29.58 12.91
C PHE A 671 43.69 -28.35 12.05
N TYR A 672 43.35 -27.17 12.58
CA TYR A 672 43.62 -25.89 11.93
C TYR A 672 44.54 -25.01 12.80
N ASP A 673 45.37 -24.20 12.13
CA ASP A 673 46.30 -23.26 12.78
C ASP A 673 45.72 -21.84 12.85
N ALA A 674 46.41 -20.94 13.57
CA ALA A 674 46.01 -19.54 13.71
C ALA A 674 45.94 -18.74 12.37
N ASN A 675 46.31 -19.33 11.24
CA ASN A 675 46.16 -18.74 9.90
C ASN A 675 44.95 -19.32 9.13
N GLY A 676 44.17 -20.22 9.75
CA GLY A 676 43.07 -20.96 9.11
C GLY A 676 43.54 -22.17 8.27
N THR A 677 44.81 -22.58 8.37
CA THR A 677 45.33 -23.69 7.54
C THR A 677 45.00 -25.05 8.14
N GLU A 678 44.14 -25.82 7.48
CA GLU A 678 43.83 -27.21 7.84
C GLU A 678 44.96 -28.20 7.49
N VAL A 679 45.10 -29.25 8.29
CA VAL A 679 46.08 -30.33 8.12
C VAL A 679 45.48 -31.70 8.45
N ASP A 680 45.41 -32.57 7.44
CA ASP A 680 44.88 -33.94 7.56
C ASP A 680 45.67 -34.83 8.54
N ALA A 681 44.96 -35.64 9.32
CA ALA A 681 45.57 -36.68 10.12
C ALA A 681 46.26 -37.77 9.29
N GLN A 682 47.32 -38.34 9.86
CA GLN A 682 48.16 -39.38 9.26
C GLN A 682 47.93 -40.76 9.89
N ASN A 683 47.41 -40.81 11.13
CA ASN A 683 47.13 -42.06 11.82
C ASN A 683 46.16 -41.86 13.00
N LEU A 684 45.34 -42.87 13.29
CA LEU A 684 44.40 -42.90 14.41
C LEU A 684 44.75 -44.06 15.36
N ASN A 685 44.67 -43.83 16.67
CA ASN A 685 44.72 -44.87 17.70
C ASN A 685 43.57 -44.70 18.68
N ARG A 686 42.90 -45.79 19.04
CA ARG A 686 41.96 -45.78 20.18
C ARG A 686 42.71 -45.63 21.50
N THR A 687 42.13 -44.90 22.44
CA THR A 687 42.65 -44.86 23.81
C THR A 687 42.09 -46.02 24.64
N ASN A 688 42.22 -45.97 25.98
CA ASN A 688 41.49 -46.88 26.87
C ASN A 688 40.08 -46.37 27.19
N ASP A 689 39.79 -45.11 26.85
CA ASP A 689 38.45 -44.55 26.88
C ASP A 689 37.80 -44.75 25.51
N SER A 690 36.51 -45.07 25.50
CA SER A 690 35.77 -45.40 24.27
C SER A 690 35.35 -44.13 23.52
N SER A 691 35.15 -43.02 24.23
CA SER A 691 34.83 -41.71 23.65
C SER A 691 36.06 -40.98 23.09
N VAL A 692 37.29 -41.41 23.40
CA VAL A 692 38.51 -40.64 23.04
C VAL A 692 39.36 -41.35 21.97
N ILE A 693 39.55 -40.66 20.85
CA ILE A 693 40.45 -41.04 19.75
C ILE A 693 41.73 -40.21 19.81
N SER A 694 42.88 -40.88 19.71
CA SER A 694 44.19 -40.22 19.57
C SER A 694 44.57 -40.10 18.10
N VAL A 695 44.68 -38.86 17.64
CA VAL A 695 44.92 -38.48 16.25
C VAL A 695 46.36 -38.00 16.10
N TYR A 696 47.07 -38.48 15.09
CA TYR A 696 48.48 -38.16 14.83
C TYR A 696 48.65 -37.50 13.47
N PHE A 697 49.44 -36.45 13.41
CA PHE A 697 49.70 -35.65 12.20
C PHE A 697 51.16 -35.82 11.74
N GLU A 698 51.57 -35.12 10.67
CA GLU A 698 52.96 -35.21 10.22
C GLU A 698 53.95 -34.65 11.27
N PRO A 699 55.13 -35.29 11.51
CA PRO A 699 56.11 -34.85 12.52
C PRO A 699 56.84 -33.51 12.27
N GLN A 700 56.27 -32.64 11.45
CA GLN A 700 56.72 -31.26 11.22
C GLN A 700 55.58 -30.25 11.47
N ALA A 701 54.39 -30.72 11.85
CA ALA A 701 53.22 -29.90 12.11
C ALA A 701 53.27 -29.22 13.49
N ASN A 702 54.06 -29.74 14.46
CA ASN A 702 54.15 -29.22 15.83
C ASN A 702 52.76 -28.91 16.42
N VAL A 703 51.83 -29.86 16.31
CA VAL A 703 50.40 -29.64 16.53
C VAL A 703 50.10 -29.10 17.94
N SER A 704 50.87 -29.53 18.95
CA SER A 704 50.75 -29.01 20.31
C SER A 704 51.19 -27.55 20.52
N GLU A 705 51.77 -26.90 19.51
CA GLU A 705 52.19 -25.49 19.52
C GLU A 705 51.42 -24.64 18.49
N ASN A 706 50.90 -25.25 17.42
CA ASN A 706 50.33 -24.55 16.26
C ASN A 706 48.81 -24.70 16.12
N ALA A 707 48.20 -25.75 16.65
CA ALA A 707 46.76 -25.92 16.53
C ALA A 707 46.03 -24.89 17.40
N VAL A 708 44.98 -24.31 16.84
CA VAL A 708 44.00 -23.48 17.57
C VAL A 708 42.61 -24.10 17.58
N GLY A 709 42.39 -25.18 16.82
CA GLY A 709 41.25 -26.08 16.96
C GLY A 709 41.35 -27.33 16.10
N GLY A 710 40.30 -28.15 16.14
CA GLY A 710 40.20 -29.39 15.38
C GLY A 710 38.79 -29.67 14.89
N SER A 711 38.71 -30.16 13.64
CA SER A 711 37.47 -30.48 12.96
C SER A 711 37.41 -31.97 12.59
N VAL A 712 36.19 -32.49 12.51
CA VAL A 712 35.89 -33.85 12.05
C VAL A 712 34.85 -33.80 10.93
N ASP A 713 35.08 -34.59 9.89
CA ASP A 713 34.10 -34.73 8.79
C ASP A 713 32.98 -35.70 9.18
N ALA A 714 31.84 -35.57 8.49
CA ALA A 714 30.75 -36.53 8.61
C ALA A 714 31.24 -37.97 8.37
N ASN A 715 30.80 -38.92 9.19
CA ASN A 715 31.19 -40.34 9.14
C ASN A 715 32.66 -40.64 9.52
N ALA A 716 33.38 -39.71 10.18
CA ALA A 716 34.71 -39.95 10.74
C ALA A 716 34.72 -40.92 11.94
N VAL A 717 33.61 -41.07 12.65
CA VAL A 717 33.40 -42.04 13.74
C VAL A 717 32.02 -42.68 13.69
N VAL A 718 31.91 -43.88 14.26
CA VAL A 718 30.65 -44.62 14.46
C VAL A 718 30.41 -44.81 15.96
N GLY A 719 29.26 -44.36 16.45
CA GLY A 719 28.78 -44.46 17.83
C GLY A 719 28.28 -45.85 18.23
N THR A 720 27.45 -45.94 19.28
CA THR A 720 26.92 -47.24 19.76
C THR A 720 25.57 -47.67 19.17
N GLU A 721 24.72 -46.75 18.75
CA GLU A 721 23.32 -46.98 18.33
C GLU A 721 23.20 -47.39 16.85
N THR A 722 23.95 -48.44 16.50
CA THR A 722 24.00 -49.05 15.16
C THR A 722 22.67 -49.59 14.60
N THR A 723 21.50 -49.30 15.22
CA THR A 723 20.18 -49.63 14.67
C THR A 723 19.53 -48.51 13.85
N ARG A 724 20.12 -47.31 13.80
CA ARG A 724 19.75 -46.22 12.87
C ARG A 724 20.04 -46.61 11.40
N GLU A 725 19.46 -45.90 10.42
CA GLU A 725 19.53 -46.27 8.98
C GLU A 725 20.75 -45.67 8.24
N ASP A 726 21.25 -44.52 8.69
CA ASP A 726 22.61 -44.02 8.45
C ASP A 726 23.67 -44.96 9.03
N GLY A 727 23.32 -45.58 10.17
CA GLY A 727 24.30 -46.02 11.14
C GLY A 727 24.69 -44.81 11.98
N ASP A 728 24.72 -44.98 13.29
CA ASP A 728 25.05 -43.94 14.26
C ASP A 728 26.47 -43.39 14.00
N VAL A 729 26.55 -42.28 13.27
CA VAL A 729 27.79 -41.70 12.73
C VAL A 729 27.80 -40.20 12.95
N ASN A 730 28.96 -39.65 13.30
CA ASN A 730 29.06 -38.21 13.54
C ASN A 730 28.68 -37.42 12.28
N GLN A 731 28.07 -36.27 12.51
CA GLN A 731 27.94 -35.22 11.51
C GLN A 731 29.24 -34.39 11.49
N PRO A 732 29.41 -33.41 10.57
CA PRO A 732 30.53 -32.50 10.66
C PRO A 732 30.55 -31.86 12.04
N ASP A 733 31.73 -31.76 12.63
CA ASP A 733 31.90 -31.15 13.94
C ASP A 733 33.23 -30.40 14.03
N GLU A 734 33.28 -29.39 14.89
CA GLU A 734 34.46 -28.54 15.06
C GLU A 734 34.48 -27.93 16.46
N VAL A 735 35.65 -27.99 17.11
CA VAL A 735 35.86 -27.42 18.43
C VAL A 735 37.23 -26.74 18.48
N GLU A 736 37.26 -25.53 19.03
CA GLU A 736 38.50 -24.83 19.38
C GLU A 736 39.41 -25.71 20.26
N LEU A 737 40.73 -25.54 20.13
CA LEU A 737 41.66 -26.35 20.88
C LEU A 737 41.53 -25.97 22.35
N ASP A 738 41.38 -26.99 23.19
CA ASP A 738 41.28 -26.83 24.62
C ASP A 738 42.62 -26.34 25.19
N GLY A 739 42.85 -25.02 25.11
CA GLY A 739 43.85 -24.29 25.87
C GLY A 739 43.64 -24.49 27.38
N SER A 740 42.44 -24.91 27.78
CA SER A 740 42.03 -25.26 29.13
C SER A 740 42.55 -26.62 29.63
N SER A 741 43.45 -27.28 28.90
CA SER A 741 44.54 -28.03 29.55
C SER A 741 45.49 -27.07 30.28
N GLY A 742 44.94 -26.28 31.22
CA GLY A 742 45.67 -25.46 32.16
C GLY A 742 46.69 -26.30 32.93
N PRO A 743 47.67 -25.64 33.58
CA PRO A 743 48.77 -26.34 34.22
C PRO A 743 48.30 -27.47 35.15
N ALA A 744 49.03 -28.58 35.22
CA ALA A 744 48.58 -29.71 36.03
C ALA A 744 48.32 -29.29 37.51
N PRO A 745 47.25 -29.79 38.18
CA PRO A 745 46.79 -29.32 39.48
C PRO A 745 47.92 -29.04 40.49
N VAL A 746 47.96 -27.81 41.00
CA VAL A 746 49.14 -27.30 41.72
C VAL A 746 49.23 -27.90 43.12
N GLY A 747 50.26 -28.71 43.33
CA GLY A 747 50.65 -29.29 44.62
C GLY A 747 49.70 -30.36 45.15
N SER A 748 48.55 -29.96 45.68
CA SER A 748 47.50 -30.87 46.18
C SER A 748 46.07 -30.40 45.89
N ALA A 749 45.90 -29.47 44.95
CA ALA A 749 44.60 -29.21 44.33
C ALA A 749 44.05 -30.48 43.67
N THR A 750 42.72 -30.60 43.62
CA THR A 750 42.03 -31.69 42.88
C THR A 750 41.78 -31.31 41.43
N ASP A 751 41.64 -30.02 41.19
CA ASP A 751 41.15 -29.42 39.96
C ASP A 751 42.30 -28.57 39.35
N PRO A 752 42.37 -28.41 38.02
CA PRO A 752 43.42 -27.62 37.38
C PRO A 752 43.22 -26.13 37.68
N PRO A 753 44.29 -25.31 37.66
CA PRO A 753 44.16 -23.87 37.71
C PRO A 753 43.32 -23.33 36.56
N THR A 754 42.65 -22.21 36.79
CA THR A 754 41.93 -21.48 35.75
C THR A 754 42.45 -20.06 35.58
N ASP A 755 42.20 -19.49 34.40
CA ASP A 755 42.43 -18.10 34.01
C ASP A 755 41.07 -17.39 34.03
N PRO A 756 40.70 -16.64 35.09
CA PRO A 756 39.36 -16.06 35.23
C PRO A 756 39.15 -14.74 34.47
N ASP A 757 40.18 -14.12 33.89
CA ASP A 757 40.05 -12.86 33.14
C ASP A 757 40.57 -12.88 31.69
N GLY A 758 41.21 -13.97 31.27
CA GLY A 758 41.55 -14.30 29.89
C GLY A 758 42.88 -13.70 29.41
N ASP A 759 43.78 -13.29 30.31
CA ASP A 759 45.04 -12.65 29.93
C ASP A 759 46.19 -13.63 29.60
N GLY A 760 45.99 -14.94 29.86
CA GLY A 760 46.95 -16.02 29.64
C GLY A 760 47.82 -16.37 30.86
N LYS A 761 47.60 -15.72 32.00
CA LYS A 761 48.07 -16.14 33.33
C LYS A 761 46.97 -17.00 33.99
N TYR A 762 47.27 -17.64 35.12
CA TYR A 762 46.37 -18.61 35.77
C TYR A 762 46.18 -18.28 37.25
N GLU A 763 45.32 -17.30 37.54
CA GLU A 763 45.16 -16.60 38.82
C GLU A 763 44.50 -17.48 39.87
N ASP A 764 43.55 -18.32 39.44
CA ASP A 764 42.94 -19.37 40.27
C ASP A 764 43.88 -20.58 40.32
N VAL A 765 45.02 -20.39 40.98
CA VAL A 765 46.06 -21.43 41.16
C VAL A 765 45.54 -22.66 41.91
N ASN A 766 44.42 -22.55 42.63
CA ASN A 766 43.82 -23.64 43.39
C ASN A 766 42.72 -24.43 42.66
N GLY A 767 42.15 -23.88 41.58
CA GLY A 767 41.14 -24.52 40.74
C GLY A 767 39.72 -24.47 41.33
N ASP A 768 39.40 -23.50 42.19
CA ASP A 768 38.04 -23.35 42.77
C ASP A 768 37.14 -22.35 42.02
N GLY A 769 37.60 -21.84 40.88
CA GLY A 769 36.87 -21.00 39.94
C GLY A 769 36.85 -19.52 40.33
N SER A 770 37.82 -19.05 41.11
CA SER A 770 37.92 -17.64 41.53
C SER A 770 39.33 -17.26 42.00
N LEU A 771 39.85 -16.12 41.55
CA LEU A 771 41.03 -15.52 42.17
C LEU A 771 40.77 -15.14 43.64
N THR A 772 41.49 -15.77 44.57
CA THR A 772 41.43 -15.45 45.99
C THR A 772 42.80 -15.31 46.65
N GLN A 773 42.82 -14.86 47.92
CA GLN A 773 44.01 -14.94 48.77
C GLN A 773 44.53 -16.39 48.97
N ALA A 774 43.75 -17.44 48.68
CA ALA A 774 44.22 -18.82 48.75
C ALA A 774 45.23 -19.12 47.63
N ASP A 775 45.03 -18.56 46.45
CA ASP A 775 45.80 -18.86 45.23
C ASP A 775 47.23 -18.37 45.33
N ALA A 776 47.41 -17.11 45.75
CA ALA A 776 48.73 -16.59 46.12
C ALA A 776 49.45 -17.43 47.20
N GLN A 777 48.71 -18.11 48.10
CA GLN A 777 49.31 -19.04 49.07
C GLN A 777 49.65 -20.41 48.46
N VAL A 778 48.83 -20.93 47.54
CA VAL A 778 49.10 -22.18 46.80
C VAL A 778 50.30 -21.98 45.88
N LEU A 779 50.36 -20.88 45.13
CA LEU A 779 51.50 -20.47 44.32
C LEU A 779 52.77 -20.39 45.16
N PHE A 780 52.75 -19.60 46.25
CA PHE A 780 53.89 -19.45 47.17
C PHE A 780 54.37 -20.79 47.76
N ALA A 781 53.46 -21.72 48.02
CA ALA A 781 53.79 -23.05 48.55
C ALA A 781 54.43 -23.99 47.51
N ASN A 782 54.21 -23.74 46.22
CA ASN A 782 54.60 -24.64 45.12
C ASN A 782 55.59 -24.02 44.11
N LEU A 783 56.15 -22.84 44.39
CA LEU A 783 57.15 -22.17 43.52
C LEU A 783 58.31 -23.06 43.06
N ASP A 784 58.81 -23.96 43.92
CA ASP A 784 59.91 -24.87 43.56
C ASP A 784 59.52 -25.90 42.48
N SER A 785 58.22 -26.17 42.28
CA SER A 785 57.68 -27.04 41.23
C SER A 785 57.19 -26.31 39.98
N LEU A 786 56.96 -24.99 40.07
CA LEU A 786 56.45 -24.15 38.97
C LEU A 786 57.56 -23.34 38.26
N GLN A 787 58.83 -23.57 38.59
CA GLN A 787 59.96 -22.86 37.99
C GLN A 787 60.05 -23.10 36.47
N GLY A 788 59.84 -22.03 35.71
CA GLY A 788 59.93 -22.01 34.25
C GLY A 788 58.60 -22.17 33.52
N ASP A 789 57.48 -22.16 34.25
CA ASP A 789 56.13 -22.15 33.68
C ASP A 789 55.61 -20.71 33.59
N SER A 790 55.52 -20.15 32.39
CA SER A 790 55.18 -18.74 32.18
C SER A 790 53.74 -18.36 32.54
N ALA A 791 52.86 -19.35 32.71
CA ALA A 791 51.49 -19.16 33.21
C ALA A 791 51.44 -18.62 34.65
N PHE A 792 52.53 -18.70 35.41
CA PHE A 792 52.62 -18.23 36.80
C PHE A 792 53.66 -17.11 37.01
N ASP A 793 54.09 -16.44 35.93
CA ASP A 793 55.08 -15.36 35.90
C ASP A 793 54.38 -13.99 36.02
N PHE A 794 53.68 -13.76 37.14
CA PHE A 794 52.78 -12.61 37.35
C PHE A 794 53.48 -11.25 37.44
N ASP A 795 54.82 -11.18 37.52
CA ASP A 795 55.55 -9.90 37.45
C ASP A 795 56.33 -9.67 36.14
N ASP A 796 56.17 -10.60 35.17
CA ASP A 796 56.81 -10.61 33.84
C ASP A 796 58.36 -10.46 33.88
N ASP A 797 59.03 -10.87 34.97
CA ASP A 797 60.51 -10.88 35.03
C ASP A 797 61.15 -12.04 34.23
N GLY A 798 60.33 -13.02 33.83
CA GLY A 798 60.72 -14.20 33.06
C GLY A 798 61.04 -15.39 33.95
N SER A 799 60.54 -15.45 35.19
CA SER A 799 60.86 -16.49 36.18
C SER A 799 59.90 -16.52 37.37
N VAL A 800 59.08 -17.58 37.47
CA VAL A 800 58.24 -17.85 38.65
C VAL A 800 59.04 -17.89 39.96
N THR A 801 58.83 -16.88 40.80
CA THR A 801 59.49 -16.62 42.07
C THR A 801 58.50 -16.17 43.17
N ARG A 802 59.03 -15.56 44.24
CA ARG A 802 58.22 -14.97 45.32
C ARG A 802 57.73 -13.56 45.02
N ALA A 803 58.15 -12.96 43.91
CA ALA A 803 57.62 -11.69 43.46
C ALA A 803 56.24 -11.89 42.82
N ASP A 804 56.09 -12.95 42.04
CA ASP A 804 54.86 -13.40 41.38
C ASP A 804 53.74 -13.71 42.38
N ALA A 805 54.05 -14.48 43.42
CA ALA A 805 53.12 -14.72 44.53
C ALA A 805 52.79 -13.45 45.37
N GLN A 806 53.51 -12.35 45.17
CA GLN A 806 53.14 -11.04 45.70
C GLN A 806 52.35 -10.21 44.68
N ALA A 807 52.66 -10.30 43.38
CA ALA A 807 51.90 -9.67 42.30
C ALA A 807 50.46 -10.19 42.26
N LEU A 808 50.26 -11.52 42.20
CA LEU A 808 48.94 -12.16 42.28
C LEU A 808 48.16 -11.80 43.57
N TYR A 809 48.89 -11.59 44.68
CA TYR A 809 48.25 -11.14 45.93
C TYR A 809 47.84 -9.65 45.89
N ASP A 810 48.64 -8.80 45.26
CA ASP A 810 48.38 -7.37 45.13
C ASP A 810 47.22 -7.13 44.14
N GLU A 811 47.16 -7.91 43.06
CA GLU A 811 46.07 -7.94 42.08
C GLU A 811 44.74 -8.38 42.72
N TRP A 812 44.72 -9.51 43.45
CA TRP A 812 43.57 -9.92 44.27
C TRP A 812 43.13 -8.84 45.28
N ALA A 813 44.06 -8.00 45.76
CA ALA A 813 43.77 -6.96 46.75
C ALA A 813 43.29 -5.63 46.15
N ASP A 814 43.47 -5.43 44.83
CA ASP A 814 42.99 -4.26 44.08
C ASP A 814 41.64 -4.53 43.36
N ASN A 815 41.22 -5.81 43.27
CA ASN A 815 39.87 -6.28 42.91
C ASN A 815 38.87 -6.25 44.10
#